data_AF-A0A8H5N2A8-F1
#
_entry.id   AF-A0A8H5N2A8-F1
#
_cell.length_a   1.000
_cell.length_b   1.000
_cell.length_c   1.000
_cell.angle_alpha   90.00
_cell.angle_beta   90.00
_cell.angle_gamma   90.00
#
_symmetry.space_group_name_H-M   'P 1'
#
loop_
_entity.id
_entity.type
_entity.pdbx_description
1 polymer ?
#
loop_
_entity_poly.entity_id
_entity_poly.type
_entity_poly.pdbx_seq_one_letter_code
_entity_poly.pdbx_strand_id
1 'polypeptide(L)'
;MSHPKTTNDSDVIVAGEKQDGIHRQASFSEATAQMFQTDLEKEKTIQGTAHFQRLGWKRLTIVLIVQAIALGSLSLPGAFATLGMVAGVISCIGIGLIAMYASYMVGLVKLKYPDVDHYVDAGRLLMGGFGDKLFAVVFLGLLILATGSHCLTGTIALVKITGSSVCTIAFGVISAVILMVLAIPPSFTEIAILGYIDFISIILAIGITMIATGIQRSDVPGGFSSSTWSAWPQDDLSFTQALTAVSNIVFSYAFAAAQFSFMSEMHTPADFTKSIVTLGLTEIVLYTITGSVIYAFVGQEVQSPALLSASPLVSKVAFGIALPVIYISGSINATVACRFIHGRLYKNTITRFINTRKGWITWLAVVAFVIFLSWVIAEAIPFFSELLGICAALFISGFSFWIPPIMWFFLLKEGNWYDKHNVKRAVCNCIVFVVGFFVFIAGTYASIDQIIAKFNGGSNSWHEDCTPDPLLPPSLDFPPCMLNSELDIHISRSCPEDAGAVGPVASDTEDVTSHPPNLLQEELRRIKSAVKQNFRRVKTIQNRQLARSTAQAAQVSRAKATSRPRGEITQSPAPVGTSTTNTIFREAQYLVHYLDYIFPIQYAFYVDAPDQGGRGWLFFLLERNAPLRNAALTLSAFHQHTFSPYHTENQEDELLQYHTKALQELRQVVRHRDVGASADNIEEWLKFLAGGMFLISFEVFQGGTNNWQAHFNALVSVILDLTSSDFDFDASDPSSPDFDFQRGMNTAQKFILSNLVWIDILAPLATGTAPRLPYHDWLNAGNIDMSRVMGCSNCIMIAIGDMMALDLKAIIVDSGTLKIAIDDLEKRIRDGIDAALDGGSLLTPTNRSVTHLFATAALVQLYTLASEHNITSPDPHSAVSRVVEVLDNLPPHVSLRGTPWPLCVAGSMALPPNEQYFDNLLTKLMDHAEADFTNCGTAYSVMQNAWKQRRRDPSRIWSARQSMEDMGICALLI
;
A
#
# COMPACT_ATOMS: atom_id res chain seq x y z
N MET A 1 -75.23 30.23 -53.33
CA MET A 1 -75.70 29.43 -52.18
C MET A 1 -74.52 28.81 -51.46
N SER A 2 -74.71 28.45 -50.20
CA SER A 2 -73.86 27.65 -49.31
C SER A 2 -72.79 26.73 -49.92
N HIS A 3 -71.56 26.83 -49.40
CA HIS A 3 -70.71 25.67 -49.10
C HIS A 3 -70.07 25.88 -47.71
N PRO A 4 -70.12 24.90 -46.78
CA PRO A 4 -69.48 25.02 -45.48
C PRO A 4 -67.96 24.78 -45.58
N LYS A 5 -67.19 25.40 -44.69
CA LYS A 5 -65.77 25.04 -44.47
C LYS A 5 -65.69 23.99 -43.37
N THR A 6 -65.15 22.81 -43.68
CA THR A 6 -64.75 21.80 -42.71
C THR A 6 -63.31 22.03 -42.26
N THR A 7 -63.10 22.32 -40.97
CA THR A 7 -61.81 22.17 -40.31
C THR A 7 -61.64 20.71 -39.89
N ASN A 8 -60.47 20.11 -40.16
CA ASN A 8 -60.21 18.71 -39.82
C ASN A 8 -59.80 18.55 -38.34
N ASP A 9 -60.45 17.65 -37.61
CA ASP A 9 -60.05 17.23 -36.26
C ASP A 9 -58.76 16.37 -36.22
N SER A 10 -58.11 16.16 -37.37
CA SER A 10 -56.93 15.31 -37.55
C SER A 10 -55.72 15.77 -36.71
N ASP A 11 -55.49 17.07 -36.62
CA ASP A 11 -54.24 17.60 -36.07
C ASP A 11 -54.20 17.62 -34.52
N VAL A 12 -55.36 17.63 -33.87
CA VAL A 12 -55.47 17.66 -32.40
C VAL A 12 -55.19 16.28 -31.79
N ILE A 13 -55.70 15.21 -32.40
CA ILE A 13 -55.51 13.83 -31.93
C ILE A 13 -54.03 13.41 -32.08
N VAL A 14 -53.42 13.73 -33.22
CA VAL A 14 -52.00 13.40 -33.52
C VAL A 14 -51.01 14.13 -32.61
N ALA A 15 -51.38 15.29 -32.05
CA ALA A 15 -50.59 15.97 -31.02
C ALA A 15 -50.59 15.20 -29.69
N GLY A 16 -51.78 14.78 -29.23
CA GLY A 16 -51.94 14.03 -27.97
C GLY A 16 -51.19 12.70 -27.95
N GLU A 17 -51.42 11.85 -28.96
CA GLU A 17 -50.77 10.52 -29.02
C GLU A 17 -49.24 10.60 -29.11
N LYS A 18 -48.69 11.62 -29.79
CA LYS A 18 -47.24 11.85 -29.80
C LYS A 18 -46.69 12.19 -28.43
N GLN A 19 -47.41 12.99 -27.64
CA GLN A 19 -46.91 13.50 -26.37
C GLN A 19 -46.92 12.40 -25.28
N ASP A 20 -47.96 11.56 -25.24
CA ASP A 20 -48.00 10.34 -24.41
C ASP A 20 -46.97 9.29 -24.85
N GLY A 21 -46.80 9.11 -26.17
CA GLY A 21 -45.80 8.20 -26.74
C GLY A 21 -44.37 8.59 -26.34
N ILE A 22 -44.02 9.87 -26.44
CA ILE A 22 -42.72 10.40 -26.01
C ILE A 22 -42.51 10.22 -24.51
N HIS A 23 -43.52 10.51 -23.67
CA HIS A 23 -43.40 10.31 -22.22
C HIS A 23 -43.19 8.84 -21.83
N ARG A 24 -43.95 7.91 -22.42
CA ARG A 24 -43.73 6.46 -22.20
C ARG A 24 -42.34 6.03 -22.63
N GLN A 25 -41.88 6.46 -23.80
CA GLN A 25 -40.60 6.00 -24.35
C GLN A 25 -39.39 6.62 -23.63
N ALA A 26 -39.51 7.85 -23.11
CA ALA A 26 -38.55 8.44 -22.18
C ALA A 26 -38.48 7.63 -20.86
N SER A 27 -39.62 7.38 -20.21
CA SER A 27 -39.65 6.64 -18.92
C SER A 27 -39.12 5.20 -19.05
N PHE A 28 -39.36 4.53 -20.18
CA PHE A 28 -38.82 3.20 -20.45
C PHE A 28 -37.31 3.23 -20.72
N SER A 29 -36.81 4.28 -21.37
CA SER A 29 -35.37 4.49 -21.60
C SER A 29 -34.64 4.80 -20.28
N GLU A 30 -35.22 5.61 -19.40
CA GLU A 30 -34.65 5.89 -18.06
C GLU A 30 -34.66 4.63 -17.18
N ALA A 31 -35.76 3.88 -17.15
CA ALA A 31 -35.83 2.61 -16.41
C ALA A 31 -34.80 1.59 -16.92
N THR A 32 -34.60 1.49 -18.24
CA THR A 32 -33.62 0.56 -18.83
C THR A 32 -32.19 1.00 -18.55
N ALA A 33 -31.90 2.31 -18.61
CA ALA A 33 -30.58 2.86 -18.26
C ALA A 33 -30.25 2.69 -16.77
N GLN A 34 -31.23 2.92 -15.88
CA GLN A 34 -31.11 2.67 -14.44
C GLN A 34 -30.85 1.19 -14.15
N MET A 35 -31.53 0.27 -14.85
CA MET A 35 -31.30 -1.17 -14.70
C MET A 35 -29.87 -1.56 -15.10
N PHE A 36 -29.38 -1.08 -16.25
CA PHE A 36 -28.01 -1.35 -16.71
C PHE A 36 -26.93 -0.72 -15.82
N GLN A 37 -27.16 0.48 -15.26
CA GLN A 37 -26.28 1.04 -14.23
C GLN A 37 -26.31 0.21 -12.95
N THR A 38 -27.49 -0.26 -12.52
CA THR A 38 -27.65 -1.08 -11.32
C THR A 38 -26.89 -2.40 -11.45
N ASP A 39 -26.91 -3.05 -12.61
CA ASP A 39 -26.17 -4.30 -12.82
C ASP A 39 -24.66 -4.09 -12.98
N LEU A 40 -24.20 -2.98 -13.57
CA LEU A 40 -22.77 -2.61 -13.55
C LEU A 40 -22.28 -2.20 -12.14
N GLU A 41 -23.15 -1.62 -11.31
CA GLU A 41 -22.88 -1.37 -9.89
C GLU A 41 -22.91 -2.66 -9.06
N LYS A 42 -23.79 -3.63 -9.36
CA LYS A 42 -23.75 -4.98 -8.75
C LYS A 42 -22.44 -5.69 -9.07
N GLU A 43 -22.01 -5.72 -10.34
CA GLU A 43 -20.78 -6.41 -10.74
C GLU A 43 -19.55 -5.82 -10.01
N LYS A 44 -19.46 -4.49 -9.93
CA LYS A 44 -18.42 -3.79 -9.16
C LYS A 44 -18.56 -3.96 -7.65
N THR A 45 -19.77 -4.10 -7.14
CA THR A 45 -20.03 -4.42 -5.72
C THR A 45 -19.58 -5.85 -5.43
N ILE A 46 -19.90 -6.84 -6.26
CA ILE A 46 -19.48 -8.24 -6.12
C ILE A 46 -17.95 -8.35 -6.15
N GLN A 47 -17.29 -7.71 -7.11
CA GLN A 47 -15.81 -7.67 -7.19
C GLN A 47 -15.19 -6.93 -5.99
N GLY A 48 -15.86 -5.90 -5.45
CA GLY A 48 -15.47 -5.22 -4.21
C GLY A 48 -15.61 -6.13 -2.98
N THR A 49 -16.78 -6.73 -2.77
CA THR A 49 -17.08 -7.62 -1.65
C THR A 49 -16.15 -8.83 -1.62
N ALA A 50 -15.79 -9.40 -2.78
CA ALA A 50 -14.80 -10.47 -2.90
C ALA A 50 -13.36 -10.03 -2.51
N HIS A 51 -13.04 -8.74 -2.57
CA HIS A 51 -11.79 -8.18 -2.04
C HIS A 51 -11.84 -8.01 -0.51
N PHE A 52 -13.00 -7.68 0.05
CA PHE A 52 -13.16 -7.43 1.50
C PHE A 52 -13.43 -8.69 2.35
N GLN A 53 -14.03 -9.75 1.80
CA GLN A 53 -14.34 -11.01 2.51
C GLN A 53 -13.10 -11.90 2.81
N ARG A 54 -12.04 -11.31 3.37
CA ARG A 54 -10.78 -11.99 3.71
C ARG A 54 -10.40 -11.89 5.20
N LEU A 55 -11.21 -11.26 6.05
CA LEU A 55 -10.93 -11.21 7.48
C LEU A 55 -11.44 -12.49 8.18
N GLY A 56 -10.50 -13.29 8.68
CA GLY A 56 -10.78 -14.29 9.71
C GLY A 56 -10.92 -13.63 11.09
N TRP A 57 -11.71 -14.24 11.98
CA TRP A 57 -12.10 -13.66 13.28
C TRP A 57 -10.93 -13.11 14.11
N LYS A 58 -9.76 -13.77 14.10
CA LYS A 58 -8.56 -13.29 14.80
C LYS A 58 -8.11 -11.89 14.35
N ARG A 59 -8.11 -11.62 13.04
CA ARG A 59 -7.75 -10.29 12.49
C ARG A 59 -8.82 -9.26 12.82
N LEU A 60 -10.10 -9.65 12.80
CA LEU A 60 -11.19 -8.78 13.20
C LEU A 60 -11.12 -8.39 14.67
N THR A 61 -10.79 -9.31 15.57
CA THR A 61 -10.61 -9.02 17.00
C THR A 61 -9.55 -7.94 17.21
N ILE A 62 -8.44 -7.98 16.47
CA ILE A 62 -7.39 -6.96 16.54
C ILE A 62 -7.92 -5.60 16.06
N VAL A 63 -8.61 -5.54 14.92
CA VAL A 63 -9.20 -4.29 14.40
C VAL A 63 -10.22 -3.68 15.37
N LEU A 64 -11.04 -4.53 16.01
CA LEU A 64 -11.98 -4.10 17.06
C LEU A 64 -11.25 -3.56 18.31
N ILE A 65 -10.19 -4.25 18.75
CA ILE A 65 -9.33 -3.83 19.87
C ILE A 65 -8.74 -2.44 19.62
N VAL A 66 -8.19 -2.19 18.42
CA VAL A 66 -7.64 -0.88 18.01
C VAL A 66 -8.71 0.21 18.03
N GLN A 67 -9.93 -0.09 17.57
CA GLN A 67 -11.01 0.88 17.47
C GLN A 67 -11.64 1.25 18.84
N ALA A 68 -11.58 0.34 19.82
CA ALA A 68 -12.23 0.52 21.12
C ALA A 68 -11.27 0.94 22.25
N ILE A 69 -10.07 0.34 22.31
CA ILE A 69 -9.08 0.62 23.35
C ILE A 69 -8.28 1.88 22.96
N ALA A 70 -8.90 3.02 23.21
CA ALA A 70 -8.31 4.35 23.05
C ALA A 70 -8.60 5.20 24.31
N LEU A 71 -9.11 6.42 24.14
CA LEU A 71 -9.25 7.44 25.20
C LEU A 71 -10.06 6.99 26.43
N GLY A 72 -11.06 6.11 26.26
CA GLY A 72 -11.91 5.66 27.38
C GLY A 72 -11.10 5.12 28.55
N SER A 73 -10.07 4.31 28.25
CA SER A 73 -9.14 3.75 29.22
C SER A 73 -8.48 4.79 30.15
N LEU A 74 -8.21 5.99 29.63
CA LEU A 74 -7.56 7.10 30.33
C LEU A 74 -8.50 7.87 31.26
N SER A 75 -9.82 7.65 31.15
CA SER A 75 -10.85 8.25 32.03
C SER A 75 -11.24 7.34 33.21
N LEU A 76 -10.97 6.03 33.11
CA LEU A 76 -11.40 5.04 34.08
C LEU A 76 -10.82 5.25 35.49
N PRO A 77 -9.53 5.63 35.68
CA PRO A 77 -9.01 5.89 37.01
C PRO A 77 -9.77 7.01 37.73
N GLY A 78 -10.17 8.07 37.01
CA GLY A 78 -10.99 9.16 37.58
C GLY A 78 -12.41 8.69 37.92
N ALA A 79 -13.03 7.89 37.05
CA ALA A 79 -14.33 7.27 37.36
C ALA A 79 -14.27 6.34 38.58
N PHE A 80 -13.14 5.67 38.81
CA PHE A 80 -12.89 4.82 39.98
C PHE A 80 -12.64 5.63 41.26
N ALA A 81 -12.05 6.83 41.17
CA ALA A 81 -11.99 7.77 42.30
C ALA A 81 -13.38 8.23 42.71
N THR A 82 -14.17 8.76 41.76
CA THR A 82 -15.53 9.23 42.04
C THR A 82 -16.46 8.15 42.57
N LEU A 83 -16.46 6.94 41.98
CA LEU A 83 -17.36 5.85 42.39
C LEU A 83 -16.80 5.00 43.54
N GLY A 84 -15.51 5.09 43.85
CA GLY A 84 -14.85 4.20 44.80
C GLY A 84 -14.54 2.82 44.23
N MET A 85 -13.65 2.09 44.91
CA MET A 85 -13.08 0.83 44.41
C MET A 85 -14.15 -0.23 44.11
N VAL A 86 -15.13 -0.40 45.01
CA VAL A 86 -16.14 -1.46 44.91
C VAL A 86 -17.12 -1.17 43.77
N ALA A 87 -17.70 0.05 43.74
CA ALA A 87 -18.67 0.39 42.70
C ALA A 87 -18.01 0.60 41.33
N GLY A 88 -16.76 1.08 41.27
CA GLY A 88 -15.97 1.15 40.04
C GLY A 88 -15.77 -0.22 39.39
N VAL A 89 -15.31 -1.23 40.14
CA VAL A 89 -15.15 -2.61 39.62
C VAL A 89 -16.48 -3.22 39.20
N ILE A 90 -17.52 -3.13 40.04
CA ILE A 90 -18.84 -3.70 39.73
C ILE A 90 -19.45 -3.05 38.49
N SER A 91 -19.33 -1.72 38.35
CA SER A 91 -19.82 -1.00 37.18
C SER A 91 -19.01 -1.34 35.93
N CYS A 92 -17.67 -1.37 36.03
CA CYS A 92 -16.79 -1.69 34.91
C CYS A 92 -17.06 -3.09 34.34
N ILE A 93 -17.10 -4.12 35.20
CA ILE A 93 -17.39 -5.50 34.77
C ILE A 93 -18.85 -5.62 34.31
N GLY A 94 -19.80 -5.06 35.06
CA GLY A 94 -21.22 -5.15 34.76
C GLY A 94 -21.61 -4.51 33.42
N ILE A 95 -21.12 -3.29 33.16
CA ILE A 95 -21.37 -2.58 31.90
C ILE A 95 -20.70 -3.30 30.73
N GLY A 96 -19.48 -3.84 30.90
CA GLY A 96 -18.82 -4.65 29.87
C GLY A 96 -19.57 -5.93 29.52
N LEU A 97 -20.09 -6.66 30.52
CA LEU A 97 -20.94 -7.85 30.28
C LEU A 97 -22.26 -7.49 29.57
N ILE A 98 -22.86 -6.34 29.91
CA ILE A 98 -24.06 -5.83 29.24
C ILE A 98 -23.75 -5.44 27.79
N ALA A 99 -22.67 -4.70 27.53
CA ALA A 99 -22.24 -4.29 26.19
C ALA A 99 -21.91 -5.51 25.30
N MET A 100 -21.25 -6.53 25.87
CA MET A 100 -20.98 -7.79 25.18
C MET A 100 -22.27 -8.54 24.80
N TYR A 101 -23.28 -8.58 25.70
CA TYR A 101 -24.59 -9.17 25.40
C TYR A 101 -25.37 -8.38 24.33
N ALA A 102 -25.37 -7.05 24.43
CA ALA A 102 -26.05 -6.17 23.48
C ALA A 102 -25.42 -6.28 22.08
N SER A 103 -24.08 -6.29 22.00
CA SER A 103 -23.32 -6.48 20.76
C SER A 103 -23.52 -7.89 20.17
N TYR A 104 -23.73 -8.92 21.01
CA TYR A 104 -24.20 -10.21 20.54
C TYR A 104 -25.60 -10.12 19.87
N MET A 105 -26.54 -9.32 20.40
CA MET A 105 -27.81 -9.04 19.70
C MET A 105 -27.58 -8.33 18.36
N VAL A 106 -26.70 -7.31 18.29
CA VAL A 106 -26.34 -6.61 17.05
C VAL A 106 -25.87 -7.60 15.96
N GLY A 107 -25.01 -8.56 16.32
CA GLY A 107 -24.50 -9.52 15.35
C GLY A 107 -25.52 -10.58 14.94
N LEU A 108 -26.45 -10.97 15.82
CA LEU A 108 -27.61 -11.77 15.41
C LEU A 108 -28.49 -11.05 14.38
N VAL A 109 -28.57 -9.71 14.42
CA VAL A 109 -29.26 -8.93 13.36
C VAL A 109 -28.52 -9.06 12.03
N LYS A 110 -27.20 -8.89 11.99
CA LYS A 110 -26.42 -9.08 10.73
C LYS A 110 -26.52 -10.51 10.19
N LEU A 111 -26.60 -11.54 11.05
CA LEU A 111 -26.82 -12.92 10.60
C LEU A 111 -28.24 -13.16 10.05
N LYS A 112 -29.26 -12.46 10.58
CA LYS A 112 -30.65 -12.59 10.09
C LYS A 112 -30.95 -11.68 8.88
N TYR A 113 -30.22 -10.58 8.74
CA TYR A 113 -30.33 -9.60 7.66
C TYR A 113 -28.92 -9.31 7.08
N PRO A 114 -28.41 -10.18 6.18
CA PRO A 114 -27.05 -10.07 5.65
C PRO A 114 -26.76 -8.76 4.92
N ASP A 115 -27.77 -8.10 4.34
CA ASP A 115 -27.63 -6.85 3.56
C ASP A 115 -27.42 -5.58 4.43
N VAL A 116 -27.34 -5.72 5.76
CA VAL A 116 -27.17 -4.59 6.69
C VAL A 116 -25.68 -4.27 6.86
N ASP A 117 -25.10 -3.48 5.96
CA ASP A 117 -23.66 -3.20 5.97
C ASP A 117 -23.23 -2.12 6.97
N HIS A 118 -24.14 -1.23 7.37
CA HIS A 118 -23.88 -0.24 8.43
C HIS A 118 -25.02 -0.21 9.46
N TYR A 119 -24.74 0.25 10.68
CA TYR A 119 -25.75 0.41 11.75
C TYR A 119 -26.90 1.34 11.31
N VAL A 120 -26.64 2.29 10.41
CA VAL A 120 -27.64 3.17 9.82
C VAL A 120 -28.70 2.42 9.01
N ASP A 121 -28.32 1.32 8.35
CA ASP A 121 -29.26 0.47 7.61
C ASP A 121 -30.12 -0.37 8.56
N ALA A 122 -29.64 -0.71 9.77
CA ALA A 122 -30.48 -1.27 10.83
C ALA A 122 -31.53 -0.24 11.34
N GLY A 123 -31.16 1.04 11.40
CA GLY A 123 -32.11 2.13 11.60
C GLY A 123 -33.19 2.18 10.51
N ARG A 124 -32.81 1.97 9.24
CA ARG A 124 -33.76 1.85 8.12
C ARG A 124 -34.67 0.63 8.24
N LEU A 125 -34.19 -0.52 8.75
CA LEU A 125 -35.04 -1.68 9.02
C LEU A 125 -36.07 -1.42 10.14
N LEU A 126 -35.70 -0.66 11.17
CA LEU A 126 -36.60 -0.35 12.29
C LEU A 126 -37.66 0.73 11.97
N MET A 127 -37.27 1.79 11.24
CA MET A 127 -38.10 3.00 11.07
C MET A 127 -38.13 3.55 9.63
N GLY A 128 -37.78 2.73 8.63
CA GLY A 128 -37.83 3.10 7.21
C GLY A 128 -36.97 4.32 6.87
N GLY A 129 -37.46 5.16 5.95
CA GLY A 129 -36.75 6.35 5.48
C GLY A 129 -36.54 7.46 6.51
N PHE A 130 -37.24 7.42 7.66
CA PHE A 130 -36.95 8.27 8.81
C PHE A 130 -35.75 7.72 9.59
N GLY A 131 -35.73 6.41 9.85
CA GLY A 131 -34.65 5.73 10.56
C GLY A 131 -33.28 5.87 9.89
N ASP A 132 -33.21 5.78 8.56
CA ASP A 132 -31.97 6.05 7.80
C ASP A 132 -31.39 7.44 8.10
N LYS A 133 -32.24 8.47 8.11
CA LYS A 133 -31.82 9.85 8.36
C LYS A 133 -31.43 10.08 9.82
N LEU A 134 -32.25 9.59 10.76
CA LEU A 134 -31.98 9.73 12.19
C LEU A 134 -30.67 9.03 12.57
N PHE A 135 -30.51 7.76 12.18
CA PHE A 135 -29.30 7.00 12.50
C PHE A 135 -28.07 7.55 11.78
N ALA A 136 -28.21 8.14 10.57
CA ALA A 136 -27.10 8.84 9.91
C ALA A 136 -26.60 10.04 10.72
N VAL A 137 -27.51 10.85 11.28
CA VAL A 137 -27.15 11.99 12.14
C VAL A 137 -26.53 11.52 13.45
N VAL A 138 -27.12 10.51 14.10
CA VAL A 138 -26.63 9.95 15.37
C VAL A 138 -25.25 9.27 15.20
N PHE A 139 -25.02 8.57 14.08
CA PHE A 139 -23.74 7.95 13.76
C PHE A 139 -22.64 8.97 13.44
N LEU A 140 -22.96 10.03 12.69
CA LEU A 140 -22.01 11.12 12.45
C LEU A 140 -21.72 11.92 13.72
N GLY A 141 -22.72 12.17 14.56
CA GLY A 141 -22.55 12.82 15.87
C GLY A 141 -21.53 12.08 16.74
N LEU A 142 -21.68 10.76 16.88
CA LEU A 142 -20.71 9.90 17.60
C LEU A 142 -19.27 10.10 17.09
N LEU A 143 -19.06 9.97 15.78
CA LEU A 143 -17.72 10.04 15.20
C LEU A 143 -17.10 11.44 15.30
N ILE A 144 -17.91 12.49 15.15
CA ILE A 144 -17.46 13.88 15.24
C ILE A 144 -17.10 14.25 16.69
N LEU A 145 -17.89 13.82 17.68
CA LEU A 145 -17.55 14.00 19.11
C LEU A 145 -16.33 13.15 19.52
N ALA A 146 -16.19 11.93 18.99
CA ALA A 146 -15.00 11.11 19.22
C ALA A 146 -13.74 11.79 18.66
N THR A 147 -13.74 12.23 17.39
CA THR A 147 -12.63 13.03 16.84
C THR A 147 -12.42 14.33 17.63
N GLY A 148 -13.47 14.93 18.20
CA GLY A 148 -13.36 16.08 19.11
C GLY A 148 -12.62 15.75 20.41
N SER A 149 -12.92 14.63 21.08
CA SER A 149 -12.19 14.23 22.29
C SER A 149 -10.74 13.81 22.00
N HIS A 150 -10.47 13.27 20.81
CA HIS A 150 -9.09 13.09 20.32
C HIS A 150 -8.38 14.44 20.08
N CYS A 151 -9.06 15.45 19.53
CA CYS A 151 -8.53 16.80 19.36
C CYS A 151 -8.20 17.46 20.71
N LEU A 152 -9.12 17.37 21.69
CA LEU A 152 -8.89 17.85 23.06
C LEU A 152 -7.71 17.13 23.73
N THR A 153 -7.62 15.79 23.60
CA THR A 153 -6.51 15.03 24.20
C THR A 153 -5.17 15.36 23.53
N GLY A 154 -5.15 15.63 22.22
CA GLY A 154 -3.97 16.13 21.52
C GLY A 154 -3.54 17.51 22.01
N THR A 155 -4.49 18.39 22.32
CA THR A 155 -4.24 19.71 22.93
C THR A 155 -3.59 19.55 24.31
N ILE A 156 -4.18 18.73 25.18
CA ILE A 156 -3.63 18.40 26.52
C ILE A 156 -2.21 17.84 26.39
N ALA A 157 -1.98 16.92 25.46
CA ALA A 157 -0.67 16.31 25.24
C ALA A 157 0.38 17.33 24.78
N LEU A 158 0.04 18.20 23.82
CA LEU A 158 0.96 19.23 23.30
C LEU A 158 1.30 20.28 24.36
N VAL A 159 0.31 20.78 25.12
CA VAL A 159 0.53 21.69 26.27
C VAL A 159 1.44 21.01 27.31
N LYS A 160 1.13 19.77 27.71
CA LYS A 160 1.91 19.05 28.74
C LYS A 160 3.33 18.75 28.28
N ILE A 161 3.54 18.32 27.04
CA ILE A 161 4.87 17.99 26.49
C ILE A 161 5.73 19.25 26.35
N THR A 162 5.20 20.32 25.76
CA THR A 162 5.95 21.58 25.57
C THR A 162 6.23 22.25 26.92
N GLY A 163 5.19 22.52 27.71
CA GLY A 163 5.28 23.36 28.91
C GLY A 163 5.58 24.83 28.58
N SER A 164 5.19 25.31 27.40
CA SER A 164 5.34 26.70 26.96
C SER A 164 4.09 27.53 27.25
N SER A 165 4.26 28.82 27.52
CA SER A 165 3.20 29.84 27.66
C SER A 165 2.49 30.22 26.34
N VAL A 166 2.35 29.27 25.41
CA VAL A 166 1.59 29.45 24.18
C VAL A 166 0.13 29.09 24.46
N CYS A 167 -0.75 30.08 24.35
CA CYS A 167 -2.15 29.97 24.75
C CYS A 167 -2.89 28.80 24.07
N THR A 168 -3.66 28.05 24.86
CA THR A 168 -4.07 26.67 24.58
C THR A 168 -4.86 26.46 23.29
N ILE A 169 -5.62 27.46 22.84
CA ILE A 169 -6.36 27.44 21.56
C ILE A 169 -5.41 27.22 20.36
N ALA A 170 -4.18 27.75 20.42
CA ALA A 170 -3.18 27.52 19.36
C ALA A 170 -2.73 26.06 19.32
N PHE A 171 -2.60 25.39 20.46
CA PHE A 171 -2.36 23.94 20.50
C PHE A 171 -3.58 23.13 20.04
N GLY A 172 -4.80 23.63 20.25
CA GLY A 172 -6.02 23.08 19.67
C GLY A 172 -6.02 23.12 18.14
N VAL A 173 -5.64 24.25 17.55
CA VAL A 173 -5.47 24.38 16.09
C VAL A 173 -4.35 23.44 15.57
N ILE A 174 -3.22 23.33 16.28
CA ILE A 174 -2.15 22.38 15.90
C ILE A 174 -2.64 20.92 15.98
N SER A 175 -3.34 20.55 17.05
CA SER A 175 -3.96 19.22 17.23
C SER A 175 -4.94 18.90 16.08
N ALA A 176 -5.81 19.85 15.74
CA ALA A 176 -6.72 19.75 14.60
C ALA A 176 -5.99 19.61 13.26
N VAL A 177 -4.90 20.35 13.02
CA VAL A 177 -4.09 20.22 11.80
C VAL A 177 -3.42 18.85 11.71
N ILE A 178 -2.92 18.29 12.81
CA ILE A 178 -2.33 16.94 12.84
C ILE A 178 -3.41 15.88 12.51
N LEU A 179 -4.58 15.95 13.15
CA LEU A 179 -5.73 15.08 12.83
C LEU A 179 -6.17 15.21 11.36
N MET A 180 -6.21 16.43 10.83
CA MET A 180 -6.54 16.68 9.42
C MET A 180 -5.55 16.01 8.48
N VAL A 181 -4.24 16.21 8.67
CA VAL A 181 -3.20 15.61 7.81
C VAL A 181 -3.28 14.08 7.81
N LEU A 182 -3.53 13.47 8.98
CA LEU A 182 -3.66 12.02 9.11
C LEU A 182 -5.00 11.46 8.60
N ALA A 183 -6.05 12.28 8.48
CA ALA A 183 -7.34 11.92 7.91
C ALA A 183 -7.44 12.11 6.37
N ILE A 184 -6.40 12.66 5.72
CA ILE A 184 -6.33 12.81 4.25
C ILE A 184 -6.34 11.46 3.49
N PRO A 185 -5.67 10.36 3.93
CA PRO A 185 -5.66 9.09 3.21
C PRO A 185 -7.05 8.40 3.19
N PRO A 186 -7.70 8.25 2.02
CA PRO A 186 -9.08 7.76 1.96
C PRO A 186 -9.22 6.22 2.06
N SER A 187 -8.15 5.49 2.40
CA SER A 187 -8.06 4.03 2.29
C SER A 187 -7.79 3.35 3.63
N PHE A 188 -8.70 2.48 4.07
CA PHE A 188 -8.51 1.69 5.30
C PHE A 188 -7.31 0.74 5.22
N THR A 189 -6.92 0.27 4.03
CA THR A 189 -5.73 -0.60 3.85
C THR A 189 -4.42 0.15 4.12
N GLU A 190 -4.38 1.47 3.96
CA GLU A 190 -3.20 2.29 4.32
C GLU A 190 -3.19 2.62 5.82
N ILE A 191 -4.36 2.59 6.46
CA ILE A 191 -4.59 2.90 7.89
C ILE A 191 -4.44 1.66 8.80
N ALA A 192 -4.78 0.46 8.32
CA ALA A 192 -4.75 -0.77 9.12
C ALA A 192 -3.37 -1.10 9.72
N ILE A 193 -2.28 -0.68 9.06
CA ILE A 193 -0.91 -0.81 9.58
C ILE A 193 -0.68 0.17 10.76
N LEU A 194 -1.22 1.39 10.67
CA LEU A 194 -1.14 2.38 11.75
C LEU A 194 -1.88 1.91 13.01
N GLY A 195 -2.96 1.14 12.85
CA GLY A 195 -3.70 0.53 13.96
C GLY A 195 -2.85 -0.36 14.88
N TYR A 196 -1.85 -1.07 14.35
CA TYR A 196 -0.93 -1.84 15.20
C TYR A 196 -0.04 -0.93 16.06
N ILE A 197 0.39 0.21 15.51
CA ILE A 197 1.17 1.22 16.24
C ILE A 197 0.32 1.87 17.32
N ASP A 198 -0.93 2.20 16.99
CA ASP A 198 -1.97 2.73 17.87
C ASP A 198 -2.15 1.85 19.13
N PHE A 199 -2.49 0.56 18.94
CA PHE A 199 -2.68 -0.38 20.05
C PHE A 199 -1.42 -0.61 20.90
N ILE A 200 -0.23 -0.69 20.30
CA ILE A 200 1.02 -0.79 21.07
C ILE A 200 1.25 0.49 21.89
N SER A 201 0.96 1.66 21.32
CA SER A 201 1.18 2.96 21.95
C SER A 201 0.32 3.17 23.20
N ILE A 202 -0.97 2.80 23.17
CA ILE A 202 -1.86 2.93 24.33
C ILE A 202 -1.50 1.95 25.46
N ILE A 203 -1.15 0.69 25.12
CA ILE A 203 -0.72 -0.31 26.12
C ILE A 203 0.57 0.14 26.81
N LEU A 204 1.55 0.68 26.07
CA LEU A 204 2.78 1.23 26.64
C LEU A 204 2.51 2.48 27.49
N ALA A 205 1.69 3.42 27.03
CA ALA A 205 1.38 4.64 27.77
C ALA A 205 0.64 4.36 29.10
N ILE A 206 -0.33 3.44 29.10
CA ILE A 206 -1.00 2.96 30.32
C ILE A 206 0.00 2.25 31.24
N GLY A 207 0.79 1.31 30.71
CA GLY A 207 1.75 0.52 31.49
C GLY A 207 2.80 1.40 32.18
N ILE A 208 3.36 2.38 31.46
CA ILE A 208 4.30 3.37 32.02
C ILE A 208 3.64 4.21 33.11
N THR A 209 2.40 4.67 32.90
CA THR A 209 1.65 5.44 33.90
C THR A 209 1.39 4.63 35.17
N MET A 210 1.01 3.36 35.02
CA MET A 210 0.72 2.44 36.11
C MET A 210 1.97 2.09 36.93
N ILE A 211 3.09 1.79 36.26
CA ILE A 211 4.39 1.52 36.92
C ILE A 211 4.88 2.79 37.62
N ALA A 212 4.84 3.95 36.96
CA ALA A 212 5.37 5.19 37.51
C ALA A 212 4.53 5.73 38.68
N THR A 213 3.20 5.60 38.66
CA THR A 213 2.35 5.95 39.81
C THR A 213 2.56 4.98 40.98
N GLY A 214 2.81 3.69 40.69
CA GLY A 214 3.20 2.70 41.70
C GLY A 214 4.51 3.03 42.41
N ILE A 215 5.56 3.37 41.66
CA ILE A 215 6.87 3.78 42.21
C ILE A 215 6.74 5.08 43.01
N GLN A 216 6.07 6.10 42.46
CA GLN A 216 5.83 7.35 43.20
C GLN A 216 5.10 7.10 44.53
N ARG A 217 4.18 6.12 44.59
CA ARG A 217 3.48 5.75 45.82
C ARG A 217 4.33 4.89 46.77
N SER A 218 5.28 4.07 46.29
CA SER A 218 6.19 3.34 47.17
C SER A 218 7.17 4.25 47.90
N ASP A 219 7.56 5.36 47.26
CA ASP A 219 8.65 6.23 47.72
C ASP A 219 8.16 7.32 48.71
N VAL A 220 6.85 7.57 48.76
CA VAL A 220 6.20 8.45 49.75
C VAL A 220 6.19 7.79 51.14
N PRO A 221 6.43 8.53 52.24
CA PRO A 221 6.34 7.98 53.59
C PRO A 221 5.00 7.26 53.88
N GLY A 222 5.10 6.00 54.33
CA GLY A 222 3.95 5.09 54.50
C GLY A 222 3.66 4.23 53.27
N GLY A 223 4.27 4.49 52.12
CA GLY A 223 4.14 3.68 50.92
C GLY A 223 2.68 3.54 50.46
N PHE A 224 2.30 2.32 50.03
CA PHE A 224 0.94 2.02 49.58
C PHE A 224 -0.17 2.21 50.64
N SER A 225 0.13 2.19 51.95
CA SER A 225 -0.88 2.45 52.98
C SER A 225 -1.12 3.94 53.27
N SER A 226 -0.33 4.85 52.66
CA SER A 226 -0.58 6.30 52.65
C SER A 226 -1.50 6.77 51.51
N SER A 227 -1.96 5.85 50.66
CA SER A 227 -2.79 6.19 49.50
C SER A 227 -4.24 6.45 49.90
N THR A 228 -4.83 7.53 49.38
CA THR A 228 -6.18 8.01 49.75
C THR A 228 -7.31 7.33 48.98
N TRP A 229 -7.05 6.16 48.36
CA TRP A 229 -8.11 5.41 47.69
C TRP A 229 -9.12 4.88 48.72
N SER A 230 -10.39 4.98 48.38
CA SER A 230 -11.51 4.47 49.18
C SER A 230 -12.18 3.27 48.50
N ALA A 231 -12.61 2.31 49.32
CA ALA A 231 -13.49 1.23 48.89
C ALA A 231 -14.87 1.75 48.44
N TRP A 232 -15.29 2.86 49.05
CA TRP A 232 -16.57 3.54 48.87
C TRP A 232 -16.41 4.78 47.99
N PRO A 233 -17.51 5.38 47.49
CA PRO A 233 -17.44 6.59 46.68
C PRO A 233 -16.80 7.77 47.41
N GLN A 234 -16.41 8.80 46.67
CA GLN A 234 -15.91 10.06 47.26
C GLN A 234 -16.94 10.70 48.22
N ASP A 235 -16.45 11.47 49.18
CA ASP A 235 -17.31 12.27 50.06
C ASP A 235 -18.10 13.32 49.26
N ASP A 236 -19.30 13.66 49.77
CA ASP A 236 -20.27 14.59 49.15
C ASP A 236 -20.60 14.33 47.66
N LEU A 237 -20.49 13.07 47.21
CA LEU A 237 -20.75 12.68 45.82
C LEU A 237 -22.15 13.09 45.33
N SER A 238 -22.19 14.04 44.40
CA SER A 238 -23.43 14.42 43.71
C SER A 238 -23.88 13.38 42.69
N PHE A 239 -25.19 13.35 42.42
CA PHE A 239 -25.79 12.49 41.40
C PHE A 239 -25.16 12.70 40.00
N THR A 240 -24.82 13.93 39.64
CA THR A 240 -24.32 14.25 38.30
C THR A 240 -22.82 13.94 38.12
N GLN A 241 -22.00 14.05 39.17
CA GLN A 241 -20.66 13.47 39.19
C GLN A 241 -20.72 11.93 39.03
N ALA A 242 -21.59 11.26 39.79
CA ALA A 242 -21.73 9.80 39.74
C ALA A 242 -22.17 9.30 38.35
N LEU A 243 -23.15 9.97 37.74
CA LEU A 243 -23.63 9.62 36.39
C LEU A 243 -22.60 9.95 35.29
N THR A 244 -21.78 10.99 35.45
CA THR A 244 -20.68 11.29 34.51
C THR A 244 -19.58 10.24 34.62
N ALA A 245 -19.20 9.82 35.83
CA ALA A 245 -18.25 8.72 36.04
C ALA A 245 -18.74 7.39 35.44
N VAL A 246 -20.02 7.04 35.65
CA VAL A 246 -20.66 5.88 34.98
C VAL A 246 -20.67 6.05 33.46
N SER A 247 -20.93 7.24 32.95
CA SER A 247 -20.92 7.52 31.50
C SER A 247 -19.52 7.36 30.89
N ASN A 248 -18.45 7.62 31.63
CA ASN A 248 -17.07 7.37 31.18
C ASN A 248 -16.69 5.88 31.16
N ILE A 249 -17.26 5.08 32.07
CA ILE A 249 -17.21 3.61 31.96
C ILE A 249 -17.98 3.15 30.72
N VAL A 250 -19.17 3.72 30.45
CA VAL A 250 -19.94 3.46 29.22
C VAL A 250 -19.18 3.87 27.95
N PHE A 251 -18.44 4.99 27.97
CA PHE A 251 -17.60 5.43 26.85
C PHE A 251 -16.57 4.37 26.46
N SER A 252 -16.02 3.65 27.43
CA SER A 252 -14.98 2.64 27.21
C SER A 252 -15.48 1.41 26.44
N TYR A 253 -16.80 1.14 26.44
CA TYR A 253 -17.42 -0.02 25.78
C TYR A 253 -18.16 0.36 24.47
N ALA A 254 -17.47 1.11 23.59
CA ALA A 254 -18.03 1.76 22.40
C ALA A 254 -18.10 0.91 21.11
N PHE A 255 -17.71 -0.37 21.14
CA PHE A 255 -17.41 -1.14 19.93
C PHE A 255 -18.61 -1.51 19.03
N ALA A 256 -19.85 -1.45 19.53
CA ALA A 256 -21.04 -1.91 18.80
C ALA A 256 -21.35 -1.11 17.52
N ALA A 257 -21.02 0.20 17.49
CA ALA A 257 -21.43 1.10 16.42
C ALA A 257 -20.86 0.73 15.03
N ALA A 258 -19.63 0.21 14.98
CA ALA A 258 -18.96 -0.19 13.74
C ALA A 258 -19.15 -1.68 13.38
N GLN A 259 -19.79 -2.47 14.26
CA GLN A 259 -19.84 -3.93 14.19
C GLN A 259 -20.46 -4.47 12.89
N PHE A 260 -21.52 -3.84 12.37
CA PHE A 260 -22.13 -4.24 11.09
C PHE A 260 -21.13 -4.18 9.92
N SER A 261 -20.36 -3.09 9.83
CA SER A 261 -19.34 -2.90 8.81
C SER A 261 -18.27 -3.99 8.92
N PHE A 262 -17.75 -4.19 10.13
CA PHE A 262 -16.73 -5.19 10.43
C PHE A 262 -17.18 -6.63 10.17
N MET A 263 -18.42 -6.98 10.51
CA MET A 263 -18.99 -8.30 10.21
C MET A 263 -19.21 -8.54 8.70
N SER A 264 -19.27 -7.48 7.88
CA SER A 264 -19.41 -7.58 6.41
C SER A 264 -18.10 -7.97 5.71
N GLU A 265 -16.95 -7.72 6.34
CA GLU A 265 -15.62 -8.11 5.84
C GLU A 265 -15.20 -9.53 6.31
N MET A 266 -16.02 -10.19 7.14
CA MET A 266 -15.75 -11.55 7.59
C MET A 266 -15.99 -12.58 6.48
N HIS A 267 -15.01 -13.45 6.25
CA HIS A 267 -15.22 -14.66 5.43
C HIS A 267 -16.30 -15.57 6.03
N THR A 268 -16.35 -15.68 7.36
CA THR A 268 -17.30 -16.53 8.09
C THR A 268 -18.04 -15.70 9.15
N PRO A 269 -19.10 -14.94 8.80
CA PRO A 269 -19.74 -14.00 9.73
C PRO A 269 -20.27 -14.64 11.02
N ALA A 270 -20.58 -15.94 11.04
CA ALA A 270 -21.00 -16.65 12.25
C ALA A 270 -19.93 -16.67 13.36
N ASP A 271 -18.64 -16.55 13.01
CA ASP A 271 -17.53 -16.53 13.96
C ASP A 271 -17.42 -15.21 14.74
N PHE A 272 -18.26 -14.19 14.44
CA PHE A 272 -18.25 -12.89 15.12
C PHE A 272 -18.33 -13.00 16.67
N THR A 273 -19.01 -14.04 17.15
CA THR A 273 -19.13 -14.36 18.58
C THR A 273 -17.77 -14.56 19.25
N LYS A 274 -16.81 -15.18 18.55
CA LYS A 274 -15.43 -15.36 19.03
C LYS A 274 -14.75 -14.00 19.20
N SER A 275 -14.87 -13.13 18.19
CA SER A 275 -14.27 -11.80 18.23
C SER A 275 -14.85 -10.90 19.33
N ILE A 276 -16.18 -10.88 19.50
CA ILE A 276 -16.84 -10.09 20.56
C ILE A 276 -16.50 -10.60 21.95
N VAL A 277 -16.47 -11.93 22.16
CA VAL A 277 -16.11 -12.49 23.47
C VAL A 277 -14.64 -12.26 23.80
N THR A 278 -13.72 -12.39 22.85
CA THR A 278 -12.31 -12.02 23.09
C THR A 278 -12.16 -10.53 23.36
N LEU A 279 -12.76 -9.65 22.55
CA LEU A 279 -12.73 -8.20 22.74
C LEU A 279 -13.25 -7.80 24.12
N GLY A 280 -14.50 -8.17 24.45
CA GLY A 280 -15.14 -7.76 25.70
C GLY A 280 -14.42 -8.29 26.94
N LEU A 281 -13.83 -9.48 26.88
CA LEU A 281 -12.98 -9.98 27.98
C LEU A 281 -11.65 -9.23 28.09
N THR A 282 -10.99 -8.91 26.96
CA THR A 282 -9.78 -8.09 26.96
C THR A 282 -10.05 -6.67 27.48
N GLU A 283 -11.15 -6.05 27.05
CA GLU A 283 -11.63 -4.77 27.56
C GLU A 283 -11.91 -4.83 29.07
N ILE A 284 -12.76 -5.75 29.54
CA ILE A 284 -13.09 -5.88 30.97
C ILE A 284 -11.83 -6.04 31.83
N VAL A 285 -10.85 -6.85 31.40
CA VAL A 285 -9.58 -7.03 32.11
C VAL A 285 -8.75 -5.76 32.09
N LEU A 286 -8.47 -5.19 30.91
CA LEU A 286 -7.62 -4.01 30.77
C LEU A 286 -8.20 -2.80 31.50
N TYR A 287 -9.50 -2.54 31.33
CA TYR A 287 -10.22 -1.43 31.91
C TYR A 287 -10.33 -1.54 33.43
N THR A 288 -10.64 -2.72 33.96
CA THR A 288 -10.71 -2.93 35.41
C THR A 288 -9.33 -2.84 36.06
N ILE A 289 -8.27 -3.33 35.42
CA ILE A 289 -6.89 -3.18 35.94
C ILE A 289 -6.42 -1.72 35.85
N THR A 290 -6.66 -1.04 34.72
CA THR A 290 -6.28 0.36 34.53
C THR A 290 -6.95 1.26 35.55
N GLY A 291 -8.28 1.16 35.69
CA GLY A 291 -9.04 1.91 36.69
C GLY A 291 -8.61 1.60 38.11
N SER A 292 -8.49 0.32 38.47
CA SER A 292 -8.21 -0.09 39.86
C SER A 292 -6.79 0.22 40.33
N VAL A 293 -5.77 -0.12 39.53
CA VAL A 293 -4.38 -0.03 39.97
C VAL A 293 -3.91 1.43 40.02
N ILE A 294 -4.26 2.25 39.02
CA ILE A 294 -3.89 3.67 39.02
C ILE A 294 -4.63 4.41 40.14
N TYR A 295 -5.90 4.12 40.39
CA TYR A 295 -6.63 4.69 41.54
C TYR A 295 -6.02 4.25 42.88
N ALA A 296 -5.72 2.96 43.07
CA ALA A 296 -5.10 2.46 44.30
C ALA A 296 -3.72 3.09 44.58
N PHE A 297 -2.95 3.42 43.54
CA PHE A 297 -1.66 4.07 43.68
C PHE A 297 -1.75 5.59 43.88
N VAL A 298 -2.63 6.28 43.17
CA VAL A 298 -2.72 7.75 43.23
C VAL A 298 -3.60 8.23 44.39
N GLY A 299 -4.75 7.61 44.62
CA GLY A 299 -5.77 8.04 45.59
C GLY A 299 -6.86 8.91 44.96
N GLN A 300 -7.49 9.82 45.71
CA GLN A 300 -8.55 10.70 45.18
C GLN A 300 -8.03 11.72 44.15
N GLU A 301 -6.75 12.10 44.20
CA GLU A 301 -6.12 13.12 43.34
C GLU A 301 -5.92 12.69 41.87
N VAL A 302 -6.62 11.66 41.40
CA VAL A 302 -6.51 11.14 40.04
C VAL A 302 -7.01 12.15 39.01
N GLN A 303 -6.09 12.58 38.18
CA GLN A 303 -6.36 13.43 37.03
C GLN A 303 -6.96 12.62 35.86
N SER A 304 -7.70 13.29 34.98
CA SER A 304 -8.29 12.69 33.77
C SER A 304 -8.02 13.61 32.58
N PRO A 305 -7.22 13.19 31.56
CA PRO A 305 -6.65 11.86 31.34
C PRO A 305 -5.63 11.41 32.41
N ALA A 306 -5.65 10.13 32.78
CA ALA A 306 -4.81 9.54 33.82
C ALA A 306 -3.29 9.70 33.61
N LEU A 307 -2.85 9.95 32.38
CA LEU A 307 -1.48 10.31 32.01
C LEU A 307 -0.97 11.57 32.76
N LEU A 308 -1.87 12.44 33.21
CA LEU A 308 -1.55 13.63 34.01
C LEU A 308 -1.19 13.31 35.48
N SER A 309 -1.56 12.13 36.00
CA SER A 309 -1.30 11.70 37.38
C SER A 309 0.12 11.14 37.60
N ALA A 310 0.92 11.00 36.55
CA ALA A 310 2.33 10.65 36.65
C ALA A 310 3.19 11.90 36.95
N SER A 311 4.41 11.70 37.47
CA SER A 311 5.35 12.79 37.77
C SER A 311 5.60 13.66 36.52
N PRO A 312 5.95 14.96 36.66
CA PRO A 312 6.00 15.88 35.53
C PRO A 312 6.83 15.38 34.32
N LEU A 313 7.96 14.72 34.57
CA LEU A 313 8.78 14.12 33.52
C LEU A 313 8.12 12.88 32.89
N VAL A 314 7.63 11.94 33.70
CA VAL A 314 7.05 10.69 33.17
C VAL A 314 5.70 10.94 32.49
N SER A 315 4.93 11.93 32.95
CA SER A 315 3.73 12.40 32.26
C SER A 315 4.05 12.89 30.84
N LYS A 316 5.12 13.68 30.64
CA LYS A 316 5.58 14.07 29.29
C LYS A 316 5.96 12.86 28.44
N VAL A 317 6.69 11.88 28.99
CA VAL A 317 7.08 10.65 28.28
C VAL A 317 5.86 9.82 27.89
N ALA A 318 4.92 9.61 28.82
CA ALA A 318 3.71 8.83 28.60
C ALA A 318 2.76 9.50 27.59
N PHE A 319 2.61 10.84 27.62
CA PHE A 319 1.90 11.58 26.57
C PHE A 319 2.61 11.50 25.22
N GLY A 320 3.95 11.59 25.19
CA GLY A 320 4.75 11.42 23.98
C GLY A 320 4.54 10.05 23.32
N ILE A 321 4.50 8.99 24.15
CA ILE A 321 4.19 7.62 23.74
C ILE A 321 2.70 7.47 23.37
N ALA A 322 1.79 8.27 23.92
CA ALA A 322 0.37 8.26 23.57
C ALA A 322 0.01 9.08 22.31
N LEU A 323 0.91 9.89 21.75
CA LEU A 323 0.63 10.67 20.53
C LEU A 323 0.11 9.81 19.34
N PRO A 324 0.59 8.57 19.10
CA PRO A 324 0.05 7.72 18.05
C PRO A 324 -1.43 7.37 18.29
N VAL A 325 -1.83 6.81 19.43
CA VAL A 325 -3.26 6.54 19.74
C VAL A 325 -4.13 7.79 19.72
N ILE A 326 -3.60 8.92 20.22
CA ILE A 326 -4.35 10.19 20.22
C ILE A 326 -4.65 10.64 18.78
N TYR A 327 -3.69 10.58 17.87
CA TYR A 327 -3.86 11.13 16.53
C TYR A 327 -4.29 10.11 15.46
N ILE A 328 -3.86 8.86 15.55
CA ILE A 328 -4.25 7.77 14.62
C ILE A 328 -5.74 7.46 14.83
N SER A 329 -6.16 6.93 15.98
CA SER A 329 -7.57 6.61 16.27
C SER A 329 -8.52 7.80 16.05
N GLY A 330 -8.11 9.02 16.42
CA GLY A 330 -8.84 10.26 16.13
C GLY A 330 -9.06 10.52 14.64
N SER A 331 -8.02 10.30 13.82
CA SER A 331 -8.10 10.39 12.35
C SER A 331 -8.87 9.23 11.70
N ILE A 332 -8.90 8.05 12.32
CA ILE A 332 -9.74 6.91 11.87
C ILE A 332 -11.21 7.30 11.97
N ASN A 333 -11.65 7.77 13.14
CA ASN A 333 -13.03 8.21 13.37
C ASN A 333 -13.44 9.33 12.38
N ALA A 334 -12.55 10.30 12.16
CA ALA A 334 -12.75 11.37 11.18
C ALA A 334 -12.86 10.83 9.75
N THR A 335 -11.99 9.91 9.35
CA THR A 335 -11.97 9.29 8.02
C THR A 335 -13.25 8.47 7.76
N VAL A 336 -13.74 7.73 8.76
CA VAL A 336 -15.02 6.99 8.67
C VAL A 336 -16.18 7.97 8.44
N ALA A 337 -16.27 9.05 9.22
CA ALA A 337 -17.29 10.09 9.05
C ALA A 337 -17.21 10.74 7.66
N CYS A 338 -16.00 11.09 7.21
CA CYS A 338 -15.78 11.71 5.90
C CYS A 338 -16.19 10.78 4.75
N ARG A 339 -15.83 9.49 4.81
CA ARG A 339 -16.21 8.51 3.78
C ARG A 339 -17.72 8.25 3.76
N PHE A 340 -18.37 8.26 4.93
CA PHE A 340 -19.83 8.17 5.04
C PHE A 340 -20.54 9.39 4.41
N ILE A 341 -20.09 10.61 4.75
CA ILE A 341 -20.63 11.86 4.19
C ILE A 341 -20.42 11.93 2.69
N HIS A 342 -19.17 11.78 2.22
CA HIS A 342 -18.80 11.88 0.80
C HIS A 342 -19.49 10.77 -0.03
N GLY A 343 -19.57 9.56 0.52
CA GLY A 343 -20.28 8.42 -0.07
C GLY A 343 -21.79 8.61 -0.21
N ARG A 344 -22.45 9.31 0.73
CA ARG A 344 -23.87 9.69 0.61
C ARG A 344 -24.07 10.89 -0.33
N LEU A 345 -23.28 11.96 -0.21
CA LEU A 345 -23.38 13.17 -1.05
C LEU A 345 -23.16 12.90 -2.54
N TYR A 346 -22.18 12.04 -2.87
CA TYR A 346 -21.83 11.71 -4.26
C TYR A 346 -22.29 10.31 -4.66
N LYS A 347 -23.30 9.73 -4.00
CA LYS A 347 -23.73 8.32 -4.17
C LYS A 347 -23.79 7.89 -5.64
N ASN A 348 -24.41 8.71 -6.48
CA ASN A 348 -24.71 8.44 -7.89
C ASN A 348 -23.67 9.10 -8.85
N THR A 349 -22.45 9.41 -8.40
CA THR A 349 -21.48 10.23 -9.15
C THR A 349 -20.05 9.72 -9.01
N ILE A 350 -19.30 9.64 -10.11
CA ILE A 350 -17.89 9.17 -10.12
C ILE A 350 -16.95 9.96 -9.19
N THR A 351 -17.37 11.15 -8.74
CA THR A 351 -16.70 11.93 -7.67
C THR A 351 -16.48 11.11 -6.39
N ARG A 352 -17.42 10.23 -6.02
CA ARG A 352 -17.39 9.34 -4.83
C ARG A 352 -16.13 8.48 -4.69
N PHE A 353 -15.46 8.17 -5.80
CA PHE A 353 -14.28 7.29 -5.78
C PHE A 353 -12.95 8.00 -5.52
N ILE A 354 -12.96 9.31 -5.17
CA ILE A 354 -11.79 10.11 -4.72
C ILE A 354 -10.57 9.91 -5.66
N ASN A 355 -10.83 9.80 -6.96
CA ASN A 355 -9.85 9.43 -7.99
C ASN A 355 -9.99 10.30 -9.26
N THR A 356 -10.53 11.50 -9.08
CA THR A 356 -10.66 12.61 -10.05
C THR A 356 -10.29 13.91 -9.34
N ARG A 357 -9.96 14.99 -10.08
CA ARG A 357 -9.64 16.30 -9.45
C ARG A 357 -10.79 16.80 -8.56
N LYS A 358 -12.03 16.75 -9.05
CA LYS A 358 -13.24 17.06 -8.26
C LYS A 358 -13.39 16.13 -7.04
N GLY A 359 -13.09 14.85 -7.18
CA GLY A 359 -13.09 13.88 -6.08
C GLY A 359 -12.13 14.27 -4.96
N TRP A 360 -10.89 14.65 -5.28
CA TRP A 360 -9.90 15.10 -4.28
C TRP A 360 -10.25 16.44 -3.63
N ILE A 361 -10.72 17.43 -4.41
CA ILE A 361 -11.13 18.73 -3.87
C ILE A 361 -12.32 18.56 -2.89
N THR A 362 -13.34 17.79 -3.29
CA THR A 362 -14.52 17.54 -2.46
C THR A 362 -14.23 16.62 -1.26
N TRP A 363 -13.25 15.73 -1.36
CA TRP A 363 -12.76 14.94 -0.25
C TRP A 363 -12.06 15.82 0.80
N LEU A 364 -11.07 16.62 0.38
CA LEU A 364 -10.35 17.54 1.28
C LEU A 364 -11.29 18.56 1.93
N ALA A 365 -12.30 19.05 1.22
CA ALA A 365 -13.32 19.94 1.79
C ALA A 365 -14.17 19.25 2.87
N VAL A 366 -14.54 17.98 2.70
CA VAL A 366 -15.27 17.21 3.72
C VAL A 366 -14.38 16.90 4.93
N VAL A 367 -13.11 16.53 4.72
CA VAL A 367 -12.14 16.31 5.80
C VAL A 367 -11.93 17.59 6.61
N ALA A 368 -11.64 18.72 5.95
CA ALA A 368 -11.47 20.01 6.63
C ALA A 368 -12.73 20.42 7.42
N PHE A 369 -13.93 20.21 6.86
CA PHE A 369 -15.20 20.52 7.55
C PHE A 369 -15.44 19.65 8.79
N VAL A 370 -15.22 18.33 8.70
CA VAL A 370 -15.39 17.41 9.84
C VAL A 370 -14.38 17.72 10.95
N ILE A 371 -13.11 17.96 10.61
CA ILE A 371 -12.08 18.31 11.58
C ILE A 371 -12.34 19.67 12.22
N PHE A 372 -12.74 20.69 11.45
CA PHE A 372 -13.11 22.00 11.98
C PHE A 372 -14.25 21.89 13.01
N LEU A 373 -15.29 21.11 12.71
CA LEU A 373 -16.40 20.91 13.63
C LEU A 373 -15.97 20.13 14.89
N SER A 374 -15.12 19.11 14.76
CA SER A 374 -14.54 18.40 15.89
C SER A 374 -13.65 19.29 16.77
N TRP A 375 -12.88 20.20 16.18
CA TRP A 375 -12.08 21.20 16.89
C TRP A 375 -12.97 22.20 17.66
N VAL A 376 -14.01 22.75 17.01
CA VAL A 376 -14.98 23.64 17.67
C VAL A 376 -15.65 22.95 18.87
N ILE A 377 -15.93 21.65 18.79
CA ILE A 377 -16.45 20.88 19.94
C ILE A 377 -15.40 20.71 21.05
N ALA A 378 -14.12 20.52 20.70
CA ALA A 378 -13.03 20.40 21.67
C ALA A 378 -12.79 21.70 22.46
N GLU A 379 -12.85 22.86 21.78
CA GLU A 379 -12.75 24.18 22.43
C GLU A 379 -14.02 24.54 23.23
N ALA A 380 -15.21 24.15 22.74
CA ALA A 380 -16.48 24.44 23.41
C ALA A 380 -16.76 23.58 24.66
N ILE A 381 -16.14 22.39 24.76
CA ILE A 381 -16.19 21.53 25.94
C ILE A 381 -14.75 21.07 26.27
N PRO A 382 -13.91 21.94 26.84
CA PRO A 382 -12.49 21.65 27.09
C PRO A 382 -12.26 20.71 28.29
N PHE A 383 -13.31 20.05 28.78
CA PHE A 383 -13.25 19.15 29.93
C PHE A 383 -13.34 17.69 29.47
N PHE A 384 -12.20 16.98 29.53
CA PHE A 384 -12.05 15.62 28.98
C PHE A 384 -13.12 14.64 29.49
N SER A 385 -13.32 14.56 30.81
CA SER A 385 -14.28 13.64 31.43
C SER A 385 -15.73 13.91 31.01
N GLU A 386 -16.12 15.17 30.82
CA GLU A 386 -17.49 15.54 30.49
C GLU A 386 -17.76 15.46 28.99
N LEU A 387 -16.74 15.72 28.14
CA LEU A 387 -16.81 15.50 26.70
C LEU A 387 -16.92 13.99 26.35
N LEU A 388 -16.23 13.11 27.08
CA LEU A 388 -16.46 11.67 26.99
C LEU A 388 -17.85 11.28 27.52
N GLY A 389 -18.24 11.82 28.68
CA GLY A 389 -19.52 11.55 29.32
C GLY A 389 -20.73 11.89 28.43
N ILE A 390 -20.74 13.09 27.82
CA ILE A 390 -21.84 13.51 26.94
C ILE A 390 -21.87 12.71 25.62
N CYS A 391 -20.71 12.34 25.08
CA CYS A 391 -20.62 11.47 23.91
C CYS A 391 -21.17 10.06 24.20
N ALA A 392 -20.83 9.51 25.37
CA ALA A 392 -21.34 8.23 25.82
C ALA A 392 -22.85 8.24 26.08
N ALA A 393 -23.33 9.26 26.80
CA ALA A 393 -24.74 9.40 27.14
C ALA A 393 -25.61 9.60 25.88
N LEU A 394 -25.25 10.51 24.98
CA LEU A 394 -26.06 10.78 23.77
C LEU A 394 -26.02 9.65 22.73
N PHE A 395 -24.86 9.03 22.50
CA PHE A 395 -24.65 8.18 21.33
C PHE A 395 -24.33 6.72 21.66
N ILE A 396 -23.34 6.47 22.53
CA ILE A 396 -22.87 5.10 22.82
C ILE A 396 -23.94 4.31 23.60
N SER A 397 -24.69 4.97 24.49
CA SER A 397 -25.89 4.43 25.15
C SER A 397 -26.89 3.84 24.15
N GLY A 398 -27.04 4.45 22.97
CA GLY A 398 -27.88 3.95 21.89
C GLY A 398 -27.28 2.72 21.25
N PHE A 399 -26.12 2.89 20.60
CA PHE A 399 -25.51 1.85 19.76
C PHE A 399 -25.09 0.59 20.53
N SER A 400 -24.57 0.75 21.75
CA SER A 400 -24.09 -0.36 22.60
C SER A 400 -25.12 -0.87 23.62
N PHE A 401 -26.21 -0.15 23.92
CA PHE A 401 -27.12 -0.54 25.02
C PHE A 401 -28.61 -0.54 24.66
N TRP A 402 -29.28 0.58 24.40
CA TRP A 402 -30.76 0.58 24.29
C TRP A 402 -31.32 0.26 22.90
N ILE A 403 -30.56 0.43 21.81
CA ILE A 403 -31.02 0.06 20.45
C ILE A 403 -30.98 -1.47 20.21
N PRO A 404 -29.96 -2.25 20.63
CA PRO A 404 -29.93 -3.70 20.41
C PRO A 404 -31.12 -4.47 21.00
N PRO A 405 -31.66 -4.14 22.19
CA PRO A 405 -32.95 -4.64 22.68
C PRO A 405 -34.13 -4.37 21.75
N ILE A 406 -34.26 -3.16 21.19
CA ILE A 406 -35.31 -2.83 20.21
C ILE A 406 -35.15 -3.75 18.99
N MET A 407 -33.92 -3.90 18.47
CA MET A 407 -33.66 -4.84 17.39
C MET A 407 -34.02 -6.29 17.75
N TRP A 408 -33.81 -6.73 19.01
CA TRP A 408 -34.28 -8.04 19.42
C TRP A 408 -35.80 -8.17 19.38
N PHE A 409 -36.53 -7.23 19.99
CA PHE A 409 -38.00 -7.25 20.06
C PHE A 409 -38.68 -7.16 18.70
N PHE A 410 -38.16 -6.34 17.77
CA PHE A 410 -38.78 -6.10 16.47
C PHE A 410 -38.24 -7.01 15.34
N LEU A 411 -36.96 -7.36 15.34
CA LEU A 411 -36.32 -8.05 14.20
C LEU A 411 -35.95 -9.51 14.48
N LEU A 412 -35.62 -9.88 15.73
CA LEU A 412 -35.15 -11.23 16.08
C LEU A 412 -36.22 -12.13 16.72
N LYS A 413 -37.13 -11.57 17.53
CA LYS A 413 -38.13 -12.33 18.32
C LYS A 413 -39.14 -13.10 17.46
N GLU A 414 -39.07 -14.42 17.49
CA GLU A 414 -40.02 -15.35 16.86
C GLU A 414 -41.12 -15.79 17.83
N GLY A 415 -42.39 -15.60 17.46
CA GLY A 415 -43.54 -15.80 18.35
C GLY A 415 -43.78 -14.62 19.31
N ASN A 416 -44.44 -14.90 20.43
CA ASN A 416 -44.71 -13.90 21.47
C ASN A 416 -43.52 -13.76 22.42
N TRP A 417 -43.35 -12.57 23.03
CA TRP A 417 -42.23 -12.32 23.94
C TRP A 417 -42.34 -13.12 25.25
N TYR A 418 -43.55 -13.53 25.62
CA TYR A 418 -43.87 -14.35 26.79
C TYR A 418 -43.82 -15.87 26.54
N ASP A 419 -43.49 -16.31 25.32
CA ASP A 419 -43.29 -17.74 25.04
C ASP A 419 -42.04 -18.27 25.77
N LYS A 420 -42.07 -19.53 26.23
CA LYS A 420 -41.05 -20.08 27.15
C LYS A 420 -39.60 -19.97 26.65
N HIS A 421 -39.37 -20.05 25.33
CA HIS A 421 -38.05 -19.88 24.72
C HIS A 421 -37.59 -18.42 24.64
N ASN A 422 -38.53 -17.47 24.63
CA ASN A 422 -38.28 -16.04 24.53
C ASN A 422 -38.12 -15.35 25.88
N VAL A 423 -38.87 -15.75 26.93
CA VAL A 423 -38.94 -15.04 28.22
C VAL A 423 -37.56 -14.65 28.78
N LYS A 424 -36.58 -15.56 28.79
CA LYS A 424 -35.21 -15.25 29.28
C LYS A 424 -34.56 -14.13 28.46
N ARG A 425 -34.68 -14.16 27.13
CA ARG A 425 -34.14 -13.12 26.23
C ARG A 425 -34.93 -11.81 26.35
N ALA A 426 -36.25 -11.87 26.53
CA ALA A 426 -37.09 -10.68 26.72
C ALA A 426 -36.73 -9.95 28.03
N VAL A 427 -36.54 -10.68 29.15
CA VAL A 427 -36.13 -10.10 30.43
C VAL A 427 -34.72 -9.49 30.34
N CYS A 428 -33.75 -10.21 29.77
CA CYS A 428 -32.40 -9.65 29.57
C CYS A 428 -32.44 -8.37 28.71
N ASN A 429 -33.10 -8.39 27.56
CA ASN A 429 -33.22 -7.20 26.70
C ASN A 429 -33.97 -6.05 27.38
N CYS A 430 -34.99 -6.32 28.20
CA CYS A 430 -35.67 -5.29 28.98
C CYS A 430 -34.74 -4.61 30.00
N ILE A 431 -33.91 -5.38 30.72
CA ILE A 431 -32.91 -4.84 31.67
C ILE A 431 -31.89 -3.98 30.91
N VAL A 432 -31.34 -4.49 29.81
CA VAL A 432 -30.35 -3.78 28.98
C VAL A 432 -30.94 -2.49 28.38
N PHE A 433 -32.20 -2.51 27.95
CA PHE A 433 -32.92 -1.33 27.48
C PHE A 433 -33.06 -0.27 28.59
N VAL A 434 -33.51 -0.67 29.78
CA VAL A 434 -33.69 0.26 30.92
C VAL A 434 -32.35 0.87 31.34
N VAL A 435 -31.27 0.09 31.41
CA VAL A 435 -29.92 0.60 31.73
C VAL A 435 -29.44 1.59 30.67
N GLY A 436 -29.51 1.22 29.38
CA GLY A 436 -29.08 2.10 28.30
C GLY A 436 -29.89 3.39 28.20
N PHE A 437 -31.21 3.32 28.36
CA PHE A 437 -32.10 4.48 28.28
C PHE A 437 -32.01 5.37 29.52
N PHE A 438 -31.72 4.79 30.70
CA PHE A 438 -31.37 5.56 31.90
C PHE A 438 -30.07 6.34 31.70
N VAL A 439 -29.01 5.71 31.17
CA VAL A 439 -27.76 6.42 30.84
C VAL A 439 -28.00 7.51 29.78
N PHE A 440 -28.84 7.25 28.78
CA PHE A 440 -29.21 8.27 27.78
C PHE A 440 -29.82 9.52 28.42
N ILE A 441 -30.81 9.39 29.30
CA ILE A 441 -31.46 10.54 29.95
C ILE A 441 -30.58 11.13 31.06
N ALA A 442 -30.23 10.33 32.06
CA ALA A 442 -29.56 10.79 33.27
C ALA A 442 -28.09 11.17 33.04
N GLY A 443 -27.38 10.45 32.15
CA GLY A 443 -26.00 10.79 31.77
C GLY A 443 -25.91 12.06 30.93
N THR A 444 -26.91 12.32 30.07
CA THR A 444 -26.95 13.57 29.28
C THR A 444 -27.24 14.76 30.18
N TYR A 445 -28.24 14.64 31.07
CA TYR A 445 -28.50 15.65 32.11
C TYR A 445 -27.24 15.90 32.96
N ALA A 446 -26.62 14.83 33.47
CA ALA A 446 -25.45 14.92 34.33
C ALA A 446 -24.23 15.57 33.67
N SER A 447 -23.96 15.23 32.40
CA SER A 447 -22.83 15.82 31.68
C SER A 447 -23.07 17.31 31.41
N ILE A 448 -24.30 17.70 31.04
CA ILE A 448 -24.67 19.11 30.84
C ILE A 448 -24.58 19.90 32.15
N ASP A 449 -25.11 19.35 33.25
CA ASP A 449 -25.03 19.93 34.60
C ASP A 449 -23.57 20.14 35.05
N GLN A 450 -22.71 19.13 34.88
CA GLN A 450 -21.28 19.23 35.22
C GLN A 450 -20.52 20.24 34.33
N ILE A 451 -20.86 20.34 33.02
CA ILE A 451 -20.27 21.36 32.13
C ILE A 451 -20.68 22.78 32.58
N ILE A 452 -21.97 22.98 32.88
CA ILE A 452 -22.48 24.27 33.38
C ILE A 452 -21.85 24.60 34.74
N ALA A 453 -21.71 23.62 35.64
CA ALA A 453 -21.07 23.80 36.94
C ALA A 453 -19.60 24.20 36.82
N LYS A 454 -18.83 23.62 35.88
CA LYS A 454 -17.42 23.98 35.64
C LYS A 454 -17.28 25.41 35.10
N PHE A 455 -18.06 25.78 34.08
CA PHE A 455 -18.05 27.14 33.54
C PHE A 455 -18.51 28.19 34.58
N ASN A 456 -19.56 27.91 35.36
CA ASN A 456 -20.02 28.83 36.41
C ASN A 456 -19.10 28.88 37.63
N GLY A 457 -18.39 27.79 37.93
CA GLY A 457 -17.47 27.66 39.07
C GLY A 457 -16.12 28.36 38.88
N GLY A 458 -15.92 29.05 37.76
CA GLY A 458 -14.70 29.80 37.48
C GLY A 458 -13.49 28.94 37.10
N SER A 459 -13.67 27.68 36.65
CA SER A 459 -12.56 26.85 36.14
C SER A 459 -12.15 27.23 34.70
N ASN A 460 -12.00 28.54 34.49
CA ASN A 460 -11.72 29.18 33.20
C ASN A 460 -10.23 29.15 32.81
N SER A 461 -9.41 28.33 33.47
CA SER A 461 -7.96 28.24 33.26
C SER A 461 -7.55 28.04 31.81
N TRP A 462 -8.39 27.33 31.03
CA TRP A 462 -8.28 27.16 29.57
C TRP A 462 -8.23 28.45 28.74
N HIS A 463 -8.59 29.59 29.32
CA HIS A 463 -8.47 30.93 28.71
C HIS A 463 -7.57 31.89 29.50
N GLU A 464 -7.24 31.58 30.75
CA GLU A 464 -6.40 32.46 31.60
C GLU A 464 -4.90 32.32 31.27
N ASP A 465 -4.45 31.19 30.72
CA ASP A 465 -3.12 30.97 30.13
C ASP A 465 -2.78 31.92 28.95
N CYS A 466 -3.73 32.74 28.49
CA CYS A 466 -3.50 33.84 27.54
C CYS A 466 -2.96 35.12 28.23
N THR A 467 -2.70 35.12 29.55
CA THR A 467 -2.09 36.25 30.28
C THR A 467 -0.63 35.97 30.68
N PRO A 468 0.29 36.94 30.55
CA PRO A 468 1.68 36.77 30.98
C PRO A 468 1.81 36.83 32.51
N ASP A 469 2.73 36.02 33.04
CA ASP A 469 2.98 35.80 34.47
C ASP A 469 3.25 37.14 35.24
N PRO A 470 2.57 37.47 36.37
CA PRO A 470 2.58 38.80 37.00
C PRO A 470 3.90 39.27 37.68
N LEU A 471 5.07 38.77 37.28
CA LEU A 471 6.36 39.02 37.94
C LEU A 471 7.20 40.17 37.35
N LEU A 472 6.58 41.08 36.58
CA LEU A 472 7.19 42.35 36.13
C LEU A 472 6.32 43.55 36.53
N PRO A 473 6.92 44.70 36.94
CA PRO A 473 6.19 45.83 37.51
C PRO A 473 5.39 46.61 36.45
N PRO A 474 4.32 47.31 36.86
CA PRO A 474 3.33 47.87 35.92
C PRO A 474 3.79 49.17 35.26
N SER A 475 3.49 49.32 33.96
CA SER A 475 3.46 50.63 33.30
C SER A 475 2.48 50.67 32.11
N LEU A 476 1.52 51.59 32.19
CA LEU A 476 0.67 52.15 31.11
C LEU A 476 -0.47 51.27 30.56
N ASP A 477 -1.69 51.72 30.85
CA ASP A 477 -2.97 51.17 30.42
C ASP A 477 -3.27 51.37 28.92
N PHE A 478 -3.97 50.41 28.30
CA PHE A 478 -4.92 50.68 27.20
C PHE A 478 -6.12 49.69 27.24
N PRO A 479 -7.31 50.07 26.76
CA PRO A 479 -8.59 49.37 27.01
C PRO A 479 -8.87 48.18 26.06
N PRO A 480 -9.88 47.33 26.36
CA PRO A 480 -10.02 45.99 25.76
C PRO A 480 -10.68 45.93 24.38
N CYS A 481 -10.65 44.71 23.82
CA CYS A 481 -11.06 44.28 22.48
C CYS A 481 -12.39 44.84 21.94
N MET A 482 -12.43 45.04 20.62
CA MET A 482 -13.66 44.88 19.82
C MET A 482 -13.42 43.92 18.65
N LEU A 483 -14.41 43.05 18.41
CA LEU A 483 -14.57 42.38 17.12
C LEU A 483 -14.90 43.43 16.05
N ASN A 484 -14.34 43.30 14.85
CA ASN A 484 -15.15 43.05 13.66
C ASN A 484 -14.32 42.71 12.41
N SER A 485 -15.05 42.24 11.39
CA SER A 485 -14.64 42.00 10.01
C SER A 485 -13.78 43.09 9.37
N GLU A 486 -12.81 42.71 8.52
CA GLU A 486 -12.98 42.68 7.06
C GLU A 486 -11.72 42.12 6.35
N LEU A 487 -11.82 42.00 5.02
CA LEU A 487 -10.78 41.57 4.09
C LEU A 487 -9.98 42.79 3.62
N ASP A 488 -8.64 42.78 3.59
CA ASP A 488 -7.88 43.04 2.35
C ASP A 488 -6.34 42.80 2.42
N ILE A 489 -5.68 43.05 1.29
CA ILE A 489 -4.33 42.63 0.89
C ILE A 489 -3.41 43.84 0.60
N HIS A 490 -2.22 43.96 1.24
CA HIS A 490 -0.91 44.20 0.57
C HIS A 490 0.30 44.50 1.51
N ILE A 491 1.41 43.80 1.23
CA ILE A 491 2.77 44.32 0.90
C ILE A 491 3.13 45.75 1.36
N SER A 492 4.17 45.92 2.21
CA SER A 492 5.55 46.26 1.76
C SER A 492 6.60 46.37 2.89
N ARG A 493 7.89 46.18 2.53
CA ARG A 493 9.15 46.87 2.92
C ARG A 493 9.21 47.64 4.29
N SER A 494 10.31 47.63 5.05
CA SER A 494 11.71 47.82 4.63
C SER A 494 12.76 47.34 5.66
N CYS A 495 14.02 47.20 5.22
CA CYS A 495 15.26 47.16 6.03
C CYS A 495 15.71 48.64 6.35
N PRO A 496 16.94 49.02 6.82
CA PRO A 496 18.24 48.29 6.84
C PRO A 496 19.23 48.59 8.02
N GLU A 497 20.48 48.10 7.86
CA GLU A 497 21.78 48.66 8.36
C GLU A 497 22.08 48.66 9.89
N ASP A 498 23.31 48.45 10.38
CA ASP A 498 24.60 47.93 9.84
C ASP A 498 25.44 47.43 11.07
N ALA A 499 26.60 46.77 11.06
CA ALA A 499 27.62 46.41 10.05
C ALA A 499 28.11 44.95 10.30
N GLY A 500 29.33 44.45 10.02
CA GLY A 500 30.65 44.96 9.62
C GLY A 500 31.75 44.01 10.14
N ALA A 501 32.09 42.91 9.46
CA ALA A 501 33.00 42.78 8.30
C ALA A 501 34.48 42.53 8.67
N VAL A 502 35.02 41.36 8.28
CA VAL A 502 36.39 41.04 7.78
C VAL A 502 36.42 39.54 7.41
N GLY A 503 37.01 39.17 6.26
CA GLY A 503 37.29 37.78 5.86
C GLY A 503 38.77 37.39 6.06
N PRO A 504 39.19 36.13 5.78
CA PRO A 504 39.56 35.83 4.38
C PRO A 504 39.41 34.35 3.90
N VAL A 505 39.37 34.21 2.57
CA VAL A 505 39.95 33.16 1.68
C VAL A 505 39.73 31.66 1.97
N ALA A 506 39.49 30.91 0.89
CA ALA A 506 39.11 29.50 0.84
C ALA A 506 40.23 28.48 1.08
N SER A 507 39.82 27.25 1.37
CA SER A 507 40.55 26.01 1.06
C SER A 507 39.55 24.86 0.85
N ASP A 508 39.62 24.17 -0.28
CA ASP A 508 38.82 22.96 -0.54
C ASP A 508 39.41 21.76 0.22
N THR A 509 38.54 20.97 0.85
CA THR A 509 38.83 19.57 1.25
C THR A 509 37.55 18.75 1.09
N GLU A 510 37.60 17.73 0.25
CA GLU A 510 36.60 16.66 0.24
C GLU A 510 36.70 15.86 1.55
N ASP A 511 35.56 15.39 2.07
CA ASP A 511 35.55 14.36 3.13
C ASP A 511 34.66 13.20 2.69
N VAL A 512 35.30 12.06 2.43
CA VAL A 512 34.70 10.89 1.75
C VAL A 512 34.27 9.86 2.79
N THR A 513 33.21 10.16 3.53
CA THR A 513 32.47 9.15 4.33
C THR A 513 30.97 9.44 4.41
N SER A 514 30.19 8.94 3.44
CA SER A 514 28.72 8.87 3.56
C SER A 514 28.22 7.46 3.25
N HIS A 515 27.51 6.84 4.19
CA HIS A 515 26.81 5.58 3.95
C HIS A 515 25.81 5.71 2.79
N PRO A 516 25.64 4.67 1.94
CA PRO A 516 24.71 4.74 0.83
C PRO A 516 23.26 4.92 1.34
N PRO A 517 22.45 5.78 0.71
CA PRO A 517 21.03 5.90 1.06
C PRO A 517 20.31 4.59 0.73
N ASN A 518 19.35 4.19 1.58
CA ASN A 518 18.59 2.94 1.46
C ASN A 518 17.98 2.73 0.05
N LEU A 519 18.68 2.01 -0.83
CA LEU A 519 18.29 1.81 -2.23
C LEU A 519 16.89 1.18 -2.35
N LEU A 520 16.61 0.19 -1.49
CA LEU A 520 15.30 -0.46 -1.35
C LEU A 520 14.15 0.53 -1.09
N GLN A 521 14.42 1.63 -0.39
CA GLN A 521 13.42 2.63 -0.01
C GLN A 521 13.10 3.59 -1.16
N GLU A 522 14.03 3.80 -2.09
CA GLU A 522 13.80 4.52 -3.34
C GLU A 522 13.07 3.63 -4.37
N GLU A 523 13.36 2.32 -4.41
CA GLU A 523 12.57 1.35 -5.20
C GLU A 523 11.11 1.33 -4.80
N LEU A 524 10.85 1.33 -3.50
CA LEU A 524 9.50 1.42 -2.95
C LEU A 524 8.78 2.74 -3.30
N ARG A 525 9.50 3.78 -3.75
CA ARG A 525 8.93 5.01 -4.37
C ARG A 525 8.76 4.87 -5.88
N ARG A 526 9.77 4.38 -6.61
CA ARG A 526 9.71 4.17 -8.08
C ARG A 526 8.57 3.24 -8.47
N ILE A 527 8.46 2.08 -7.83
CA ILE A 527 7.35 1.12 -8.00
C ILE A 527 5.99 1.79 -7.67
N LYS A 528 5.93 2.61 -6.61
CA LYS A 528 4.72 3.37 -6.24
C LYS A 528 4.33 4.41 -7.31
N SER A 529 5.28 4.94 -8.07
CA SER A 529 5.02 5.87 -9.19
C SER A 529 4.54 5.12 -10.44
N ALA A 530 5.20 4.02 -10.83
CA ALA A 530 4.83 3.20 -11.98
C ALA A 530 3.42 2.61 -11.85
N VAL A 531 3.10 2.00 -10.70
CA VAL A 531 1.74 1.51 -10.37
C VAL A 531 0.70 2.62 -10.50
N LYS A 532 1.01 3.84 -10.03
CA LYS A 532 0.11 5.00 -10.09
C LYS A 532 -0.08 5.55 -11.51
N GLN A 533 0.91 5.38 -12.38
CA GLN A 533 0.85 5.75 -13.80
C GLN A 533 0.07 4.71 -14.62
N ASN A 534 0.34 3.42 -14.41
CA ASN A 534 -0.32 2.32 -15.11
C ASN A 534 -1.80 2.21 -14.71
N PHE A 535 -2.15 2.38 -13.44
CA PHE A 535 -3.55 2.48 -13.00
C PHE A 535 -4.33 3.63 -13.67
N ARG A 536 -3.66 4.74 -14.02
CA ARG A 536 -4.27 5.85 -14.80
C ARG A 536 -4.47 5.49 -16.27
N ARG A 537 -3.56 4.70 -16.86
CA ARG A 537 -3.68 4.19 -18.24
C ARG A 537 -4.84 3.18 -18.36
N VAL A 538 -4.93 2.15 -17.50
CA VAL A 538 -6.07 1.19 -17.44
C VAL A 538 -7.41 1.96 -17.42
N LYS A 539 -7.55 2.86 -16.45
CA LYS A 539 -8.77 3.66 -16.28
C LYS A 539 -9.07 4.55 -17.49
N THR A 540 -8.10 4.87 -18.34
CA THR A 540 -8.33 5.65 -19.58
C THR A 540 -8.77 4.76 -20.74
N ILE A 541 -8.26 3.51 -20.81
CA ILE A 541 -8.60 2.53 -21.85
C ILE A 541 -10.00 1.94 -21.60
N GLN A 542 -10.31 1.49 -20.37
CA GLN A 542 -11.65 1.04 -19.97
C GLN A 542 -12.76 2.07 -20.26
N ASN A 543 -12.48 3.36 -20.06
CA ASN A 543 -13.45 4.42 -20.37
C ASN A 543 -13.61 4.66 -21.89
N ARG A 544 -12.63 4.30 -22.73
CA ARG A 544 -12.74 4.33 -24.20
C ARG A 544 -13.50 3.12 -24.74
N GLN A 545 -13.22 1.92 -24.23
CA GLN A 545 -14.01 0.71 -24.51
C GLN A 545 -15.49 0.95 -24.25
N LEU A 546 -15.85 1.48 -23.07
CA LEU A 546 -17.23 1.73 -22.67
C LEU A 546 -17.95 2.71 -23.61
N ALA A 547 -17.23 3.73 -24.12
CA ALA A 547 -17.77 4.64 -25.13
C ALA A 547 -17.92 3.95 -26.51
N ARG A 548 -16.96 3.11 -26.91
CA ARG A 548 -16.95 2.38 -28.19
C ARG A 548 -18.04 1.30 -28.25
N SER A 549 -18.22 0.51 -27.19
CA SER A 549 -19.28 -0.50 -27.10
C SER A 549 -20.67 0.14 -27.10
N THR A 550 -20.85 1.26 -26.40
CA THR A 550 -22.09 2.06 -26.45
C THR A 550 -22.36 2.58 -27.87
N ALA A 551 -21.34 3.07 -28.58
CA ALA A 551 -21.47 3.53 -29.97
C ALA A 551 -21.79 2.38 -30.95
N GLN A 552 -21.16 1.22 -30.81
CA GLN A 552 -21.45 0.04 -31.62
C GLN A 552 -22.86 -0.51 -31.34
N ALA A 553 -23.30 -0.56 -30.09
CA ALA A 553 -24.69 -0.93 -29.75
C ALA A 553 -25.71 0.02 -30.40
N ALA A 554 -25.42 1.33 -30.43
CA ALA A 554 -26.24 2.32 -31.11
C ALA A 554 -26.20 2.19 -32.64
N GLN A 555 -25.09 1.73 -33.25
CA GLN A 555 -25.06 1.41 -34.68
C GLN A 555 -25.81 0.12 -35.02
N VAL A 556 -25.69 -0.93 -34.21
CA VAL A 556 -26.37 -2.22 -34.41
C VAL A 556 -27.89 -2.09 -34.25
N SER A 557 -28.38 -1.29 -33.29
CA SER A 557 -29.81 -1.00 -33.16
C SER A 557 -30.34 -0.20 -34.36
N ARG A 558 -29.55 0.75 -34.89
CA ARG A 558 -29.87 1.54 -36.08
C ARG A 558 -29.88 0.69 -37.36
N ALA A 559 -29.00 -0.30 -37.48
CA ALA A 559 -29.00 -1.27 -38.58
C ALA A 559 -30.20 -2.24 -38.50
N LYS A 560 -30.57 -2.71 -37.30
CA LYS A 560 -31.79 -3.52 -37.08
C LYS A 560 -33.08 -2.75 -37.38
N ALA A 561 -33.08 -1.42 -37.32
CA ALA A 561 -34.25 -0.61 -37.70
C ALA A 561 -34.54 -0.63 -39.22
N THR A 562 -33.56 -0.96 -40.06
CA THR A 562 -33.68 -0.98 -41.53
C THR A 562 -34.09 -2.32 -42.14
N SER A 563 -34.22 -3.40 -41.36
CA SER A 563 -34.68 -4.71 -41.87
C SER A 563 -35.64 -5.41 -40.89
N ARG A 564 -36.93 -5.52 -41.28
CA ARG A 564 -37.91 -6.32 -40.54
C ARG A 564 -37.75 -7.82 -40.87
N PRO A 565 -38.01 -8.74 -39.90
CA PRO A 565 -37.49 -10.10 -39.94
C PRO A 565 -38.44 -11.13 -40.55
N ARG A 566 -37.92 -12.34 -40.81
CA ARG A 566 -38.71 -13.57 -40.94
C ARG A 566 -37.89 -14.76 -40.42
N GLY A 567 -38.49 -15.58 -39.55
CA GLY A 567 -37.86 -16.77 -38.96
C GLY A 567 -37.32 -16.52 -37.55
N GLU A 568 -37.99 -17.12 -36.56
CA GLU A 568 -37.45 -17.29 -35.21
C GLU A 568 -36.55 -18.53 -35.15
N ILE A 569 -35.42 -18.42 -34.47
CA ILE A 569 -34.72 -19.59 -33.90
C ILE A 569 -34.37 -19.22 -32.47
N THR A 570 -34.93 -19.97 -31.52
CA THR A 570 -34.72 -19.77 -30.08
C THR A 570 -33.29 -20.11 -29.69
N GLN A 571 -32.55 -19.13 -29.16
CA GLN A 571 -31.30 -19.39 -28.43
C GLN A 571 -31.55 -19.22 -26.93
N SER A 572 -31.15 -20.22 -26.15
CA SER A 572 -31.29 -20.25 -24.69
C SER A 572 -30.34 -19.23 -24.03
N PRO A 573 -30.71 -18.65 -22.87
CA PRO A 573 -29.76 -17.89 -22.06
C PRO A 573 -28.56 -18.76 -21.66
N ALA A 574 -27.35 -18.20 -21.73
CA ALA A 574 -26.13 -18.88 -21.28
C ALA A 574 -26.03 -18.88 -19.74
N PRO A 575 -25.47 -19.94 -19.12
CA PRO A 575 -25.41 -20.05 -17.67
C PRO A 575 -24.33 -19.16 -17.03
N VAL A 576 -24.69 -18.57 -15.89
CA VAL A 576 -23.91 -17.57 -15.15
C VAL A 576 -22.54 -18.07 -14.64
N GLY A 577 -22.31 -19.38 -14.58
CA GLY A 577 -21.02 -19.96 -14.16
C GLY A 577 -19.86 -19.84 -15.16
N THR A 578 -20.12 -19.42 -16.41
CA THR A 578 -19.12 -19.48 -17.49
C THR A 578 -17.95 -18.49 -17.35
N SER A 579 -18.18 -17.31 -16.76
CA SER A 579 -17.17 -16.23 -16.71
C SER A 579 -15.93 -16.59 -15.87
N THR A 580 -16.14 -17.15 -14.68
CA THR A 580 -15.05 -17.52 -13.76
C THR A 580 -14.20 -18.65 -14.33
N THR A 581 -14.82 -19.67 -14.92
CA THR A 581 -14.11 -20.78 -15.57
C THR A 581 -13.29 -20.31 -16.77
N ASN A 582 -13.84 -19.42 -17.61
CA ASN A 582 -13.09 -18.81 -18.71
C ASN A 582 -11.87 -18.02 -18.22
N THR A 583 -11.98 -17.32 -17.08
CA THR A 583 -10.87 -16.56 -16.49
C THR A 583 -9.75 -17.49 -16.01
N ILE A 584 -10.09 -18.56 -15.27
CA ILE A 584 -9.13 -19.56 -14.78
C ILE A 584 -8.45 -20.29 -15.95
N PHE A 585 -9.21 -20.64 -16.99
CA PHE A 585 -8.67 -21.26 -18.20
C PHE A 585 -7.70 -20.32 -18.95
N ARG A 586 -8.03 -19.02 -19.04
CA ARG A 586 -7.19 -18.02 -19.70
C ARG A 586 -5.89 -17.73 -18.92
N GLU A 587 -5.93 -17.74 -17.58
CA GLU A 587 -4.71 -17.70 -16.77
C GLU A 587 -3.84 -18.95 -16.97
N ALA A 588 -4.44 -20.14 -17.03
CA ALA A 588 -3.71 -21.37 -17.39
C ALA A 588 -3.10 -21.31 -18.80
N GLN A 589 -3.83 -20.80 -19.81
CA GLN A 589 -3.30 -20.60 -21.16
C GLN A 589 -2.10 -19.64 -21.16
N TYR A 590 -2.16 -18.53 -20.43
CA TYR A 590 -1.04 -17.59 -20.32
C TYR A 590 0.16 -18.19 -19.57
N LEU A 591 -0.03 -19.08 -18.60
CA LEU A 591 1.10 -19.75 -17.93
C LEU A 591 1.79 -20.79 -18.82
N VAL A 592 1.02 -21.56 -19.59
CA VAL A 592 1.58 -22.46 -20.62
C VAL A 592 2.30 -21.63 -21.70
N HIS A 593 1.71 -20.53 -22.17
CA HIS A 593 2.35 -19.61 -23.12
C HIS A 593 3.69 -19.06 -22.60
N TYR A 594 3.78 -18.77 -21.30
CA TYR A 594 5.04 -18.33 -20.69
C TYR A 594 6.12 -19.42 -20.76
N LEU A 595 5.78 -20.66 -20.41
CA LEU A 595 6.74 -21.78 -20.35
C LEU A 595 7.18 -22.29 -21.74
N ASP A 596 6.27 -22.26 -22.71
CA ASP A 596 6.48 -22.82 -24.05
C ASP A 596 7.15 -21.82 -25.01
N TYR A 597 6.84 -20.52 -24.92
CA TYR A 597 7.32 -19.51 -25.86
C TYR A 597 8.25 -18.47 -25.22
N ILE A 598 7.85 -17.87 -24.09
CA ILE A 598 8.59 -16.73 -23.52
C ILE A 598 9.85 -17.16 -22.79
N PHE A 599 9.78 -18.19 -21.94
CA PHE A 599 10.95 -18.66 -21.21
C PHE A 599 12.08 -19.11 -22.16
N PRO A 600 11.82 -19.81 -23.28
CA PRO A 600 12.83 -20.05 -24.32
C PRO A 600 13.37 -18.78 -25.03
N ILE A 601 12.59 -17.71 -25.18
CA ILE A 601 13.11 -16.44 -25.73
C ILE A 601 13.99 -15.73 -24.68
N GLN A 602 13.54 -15.71 -23.42
CA GLN A 602 14.19 -15.06 -22.28
C GLN A 602 15.49 -15.77 -21.87
N TYR A 603 15.59 -17.08 -22.12
CA TYR A 603 16.74 -17.93 -21.80
C TYR A 603 17.07 -18.85 -22.98
N ALA A 604 17.44 -18.25 -24.12
CA ALA A 604 17.69 -18.92 -25.39
C ALA A 604 18.74 -20.05 -25.36
N PHE A 605 19.55 -20.11 -24.30
CA PHE A 605 20.60 -21.11 -24.11
C PHE A 605 20.40 -21.97 -22.84
N TYR A 606 19.23 -21.89 -22.18
CA TYR A 606 18.95 -22.74 -21.02
C TYR A 606 18.73 -24.20 -21.42
N VAL A 607 19.68 -25.05 -21.02
CA VAL A 607 19.60 -26.50 -21.21
C VAL A 607 18.86 -27.10 -20.01
N ASP A 608 17.67 -27.62 -20.25
CA ASP A 608 16.90 -28.30 -19.20
C ASP A 608 17.51 -29.66 -18.87
N ALA A 609 17.42 -30.08 -17.60
CA ALA A 609 17.98 -31.32 -17.09
C ALA A 609 16.87 -32.19 -16.46
N PRO A 610 16.13 -33.00 -17.25
CA PRO A 610 15.00 -33.78 -16.76
C PRO A 610 15.37 -34.79 -15.66
N ASP A 611 16.58 -35.33 -15.72
CA ASP A 611 17.19 -36.18 -14.68
C ASP A 611 17.39 -35.45 -13.34
N GLN A 612 17.44 -34.12 -13.35
CA GLN A 612 17.61 -33.23 -12.20
C GLN A 612 16.26 -32.58 -11.77
N GLY A 613 15.14 -32.99 -12.38
CA GLY A 613 13.78 -32.46 -12.11
C GLY A 613 13.26 -31.47 -13.15
N GLY A 614 14.09 -31.10 -14.14
CA GLY A 614 13.75 -30.20 -15.24
C GLY A 614 13.21 -28.84 -14.80
N ARG A 615 12.38 -28.21 -15.64
CA ARG A 615 11.65 -26.96 -15.30
C ARG A 615 10.55 -27.10 -14.24
N GLY A 616 10.43 -28.24 -13.54
CA GLY A 616 9.38 -28.48 -12.54
C GLY A 616 9.37 -27.46 -11.40
N TRP A 617 10.55 -27.02 -10.95
CA TRP A 617 10.72 -25.97 -9.94
C TRP A 617 10.10 -24.62 -10.36
N LEU A 618 10.13 -24.29 -11.66
CA LEU A 618 9.61 -23.03 -12.19
C LEU A 618 8.08 -23.03 -12.15
N PHE A 619 7.44 -24.14 -12.55
CA PHE A 619 5.99 -24.28 -12.45
C PHE A 619 5.53 -24.24 -10.98
N PHE A 620 6.22 -24.94 -10.08
CA PHE A 620 5.94 -24.93 -8.63
C PHE A 620 6.00 -23.51 -8.05
N LEU A 621 7.03 -22.72 -8.39
CA LEU A 621 7.12 -21.33 -7.97
C LEU A 621 5.99 -20.48 -8.58
N LEU A 622 5.63 -20.66 -9.86
CA LEU A 622 4.52 -19.95 -10.50
C LEU A 622 3.16 -20.27 -9.88
N GLU A 623 2.93 -21.50 -9.39
CA GLU A 623 1.71 -21.85 -8.69
C GLU A 623 1.65 -21.21 -7.28
N ARG A 624 2.76 -21.22 -6.54
CA ARG A 624 2.78 -20.79 -5.12
C ARG A 624 3.12 -19.32 -4.88
N ASN A 625 3.72 -18.61 -5.85
CA ASN A 625 4.15 -17.21 -5.73
C ASN A 625 3.24 -16.29 -6.57
N ALA A 626 2.33 -15.56 -5.92
CA ALA A 626 1.41 -14.63 -6.59
C ALA A 626 2.13 -13.47 -7.34
N PRO A 627 3.15 -12.78 -6.78
CA PRO A 627 3.97 -11.84 -7.55
C PRO A 627 4.52 -12.44 -8.85
N LEU A 628 5.19 -13.60 -8.76
CA LEU A 628 5.82 -14.29 -9.89
C LEU A 628 4.79 -14.70 -10.94
N ARG A 629 3.66 -15.27 -10.52
CA ARG A 629 2.56 -15.66 -11.42
C ARG A 629 2.02 -14.47 -12.20
N ASN A 630 1.72 -13.37 -11.51
CA ASN A 630 1.23 -12.16 -12.18
C ASN A 630 2.27 -11.61 -13.17
N ALA A 631 3.57 -11.72 -12.88
CA ALA A 631 4.62 -11.29 -13.80
C ALA A 631 4.73 -12.21 -15.04
N ALA A 632 4.59 -13.53 -14.89
CA ALA A 632 4.50 -14.45 -16.03
C ALA A 632 3.27 -14.16 -16.91
N LEU A 633 2.10 -13.99 -16.28
CA LEU A 633 0.86 -13.60 -16.97
C LEU A 633 1.00 -12.26 -17.70
N THR A 634 1.75 -11.32 -17.12
CA THR A 634 2.09 -10.02 -17.75
C THR A 634 2.90 -10.21 -19.02
N LEU A 635 3.97 -11.00 -18.96
CA LEU A 635 4.83 -11.27 -20.12
C LEU A 635 4.06 -11.99 -21.23
N SER A 636 3.20 -12.96 -20.89
CA SER A 636 2.33 -13.65 -21.86
C SER A 636 1.32 -12.74 -22.52
N ALA A 637 0.68 -11.84 -21.76
CA ALA A 637 -0.21 -10.83 -22.33
C ALA A 637 0.56 -9.83 -23.21
N PHE A 638 1.80 -9.46 -22.86
CA PHE A 638 2.63 -8.55 -23.65
C PHE A 638 3.05 -9.19 -24.98
N HIS A 639 3.61 -10.39 -24.95
CA HIS A 639 4.00 -11.15 -26.15
C HIS A 639 2.81 -11.36 -27.10
N GLN A 640 1.64 -11.75 -26.58
CA GLN A 640 0.44 -11.92 -27.42
C GLN A 640 -0.16 -10.59 -27.91
N HIS A 641 0.13 -9.45 -27.27
CA HIS A 641 -0.25 -8.13 -27.76
C HIS A 641 0.67 -7.67 -28.91
N THR A 642 1.99 -7.82 -28.77
CA THR A 642 2.97 -7.46 -29.82
C THR A 642 2.77 -8.25 -31.11
N PHE A 643 2.50 -9.56 -31.02
CA PHE A 643 2.26 -10.42 -32.18
C PHE A 643 0.89 -10.21 -32.85
N SER A 644 -0.08 -9.56 -32.20
CA SER A 644 -1.43 -9.44 -32.75
C SER A 644 -1.51 -8.26 -33.73
N PRO A 645 -1.74 -8.48 -35.05
CA PRO A 645 -1.97 -7.38 -36.00
C PRO A 645 -3.30 -6.65 -35.74
N TYR A 646 -4.08 -7.11 -34.76
CA TYR A 646 -5.28 -6.45 -34.25
C TYR A 646 -5.15 -6.29 -32.73
N HIS A 647 -4.58 -5.17 -32.28
CA HIS A 647 -4.59 -4.82 -30.85
C HIS A 647 -6.04 -4.58 -30.40
N THR A 648 -6.59 -5.47 -29.59
CA THR A 648 -7.90 -5.22 -28.95
C THR A 648 -7.69 -4.50 -27.62
N GLU A 649 -8.54 -3.50 -27.31
CA GLU A 649 -8.43 -2.73 -26.06
C GLU A 649 -8.50 -3.64 -24.81
N ASN A 650 -9.12 -4.82 -24.90
CA ASN A 650 -9.20 -5.80 -23.82
C ASN A 650 -7.82 -6.42 -23.49
N GLN A 651 -6.97 -6.66 -24.50
CA GLN A 651 -5.62 -7.21 -24.27
C GLN A 651 -4.71 -6.19 -23.57
N GLU A 652 -4.85 -4.90 -23.89
CA GLU A 652 -4.12 -3.83 -23.20
C GLU A 652 -4.52 -3.72 -21.73
N ASP A 653 -5.82 -3.82 -21.42
CA ASP A 653 -6.30 -3.82 -20.04
C ASP A 653 -5.87 -5.08 -19.27
N GLU A 654 -5.89 -6.27 -19.87
CA GLU A 654 -5.39 -7.49 -19.24
C GLU A 654 -3.89 -7.39 -18.91
N LEU A 655 -3.07 -7.05 -19.91
CA LEU A 655 -1.63 -6.80 -19.75
C LEU A 655 -1.35 -5.85 -18.59
N LEU A 656 -2.01 -4.69 -18.61
CA LEU A 656 -1.77 -3.62 -17.66
C LEU A 656 -2.36 -3.92 -16.27
N GLN A 657 -3.39 -4.76 -16.19
CA GLN A 657 -3.93 -5.30 -14.94
C GLN A 657 -2.94 -6.30 -14.30
N TYR A 658 -2.45 -7.29 -15.05
CA TYR A 658 -1.49 -8.27 -14.53
C TYR A 658 -0.18 -7.60 -14.10
N HIS A 659 0.34 -6.66 -14.89
CA HIS A 659 1.53 -5.89 -14.55
C HIS A 659 1.35 -5.10 -13.24
N THR A 660 0.18 -4.46 -13.09
CA THR A 660 -0.16 -3.71 -11.87
C THR A 660 -0.28 -4.63 -10.65
N LYS A 661 -0.85 -5.85 -10.79
CA LYS A 661 -0.88 -6.86 -9.72
C LYS A 661 0.54 -7.30 -9.33
N ALA A 662 1.40 -7.63 -10.30
CA ALA A 662 2.77 -8.09 -10.04
C ALA A 662 3.58 -7.08 -9.20
N LEU A 663 3.56 -5.80 -9.60
CA LEU A 663 4.21 -4.70 -8.88
C LEU A 663 3.62 -4.46 -7.47
N GLN A 664 2.33 -4.67 -7.28
CA GLN A 664 1.67 -4.50 -5.97
C GLN A 664 1.99 -5.65 -5.01
N GLU A 665 1.99 -6.89 -5.50
CA GLU A 665 2.29 -8.08 -4.71
C GLU A 665 3.78 -8.16 -4.35
N LEU A 666 4.71 -7.90 -5.29
CA LEU A 666 6.14 -7.89 -4.96
C LEU A 666 6.46 -6.81 -3.91
N ARG A 667 5.80 -5.65 -4.00
CA ARG A 667 5.92 -4.57 -3.02
C ARG A 667 5.35 -4.93 -1.63
N GLN A 668 4.52 -5.96 -1.51
CA GLN A 668 4.14 -6.53 -0.21
C GLN A 668 5.24 -7.45 0.32
N VAL A 669 5.84 -8.31 -0.52
CA VAL A 669 6.97 -9.17 -0.14
C VAL A 669 8.16 -8.34 0.35
N VAL A 670 8.56 -7.30 -0.40
CA VAL A 670 9.61 -6.34 0.01
C VAL A 670 9.34 -5.73 1.39
N ARG A 671 8.07 -5.49 1.73
CA ARG A 671 7.66 -4.81 2.97
C ARG A 671 7.49 -5.74 4.17
N HIS A 672 7.52 -7.05 3.97
CA HIS A 672 7.44 -8.05 5.03
C HIS A 672 8.80 -8.70 5.36
N ARG A 673 9.87 -8.31 4.66
CA ARG A 673 11.24 -8.71 5.01
C ARG A 673 11.78 -7.78 6.10
N ASP A 674 11.56 -8.15 7.36
CA ASP A 674 12.25 -7.52 8.48
C ASP A 674 13.76 -7.75 8.34
N VAL A 675 14.55 -6.71 8.57
CA VAL A 675 16.02 -6.75 8.49
C VAL A 675 16.54 -7.52 9.70
N GLY A 676 16.80 -8.82 9.52
CA GLY A 676 17.23 -9.75 10.58
C GLY A 676 16.41 -11.05 10.69
N ALA A 677 15.46 -11.30 9.79
CA ALA A 677 14.84 -12.64 9.70
C ALA A 677 15.87 -13.67 9.20
N SER A 678 16.03 -14.77 9.96
CA SER A 678 17.00 -15.84 9.71
C SER A 678 16.84 -16.51 8.34
N ALA A 679 17.93 -17.07 7.79
CA ALA A 679 17.97 -17.70 6.48
C ALA A 679 17.22 -19.05 6.38
N ASP A 680 16.61 -19.53 7.47
CA ASP A 680 15.94 -20.83 7.63
C ASP A 680 14.79 -21.14 6.65
N ASN A 681 14.42 -20.23 5.75
CA ASN A 681 13.40 -20.47 4.72
C ASN A 681 13.88 -20.10 3.30
N ILE A 682 14.66 -21.02 2.71
CA ILE A 682 15.14 -20.94 1.32
C ILE A 682 14.04 -20.63 0.29
N GLU A 683 12.82 -21.12 0.51
CA GLU A 683 11.69 -20.86 -0.39
C GLU A 683 11.31 -19.37 -0.43
N GLU A 684 11.50 -18.60 0.64
CA GLU A 684 11.08 -17.19 0.71
C GLU A 684 12.05 -16.24 -0.01
N TRP A 685 13.37 -16.42 0.13
CA TRP A 685 14.33 -15.56 -0.57
C TRP A 685 14.39 -15.90 -2.07
N LEU A 686 14.27 -17.17 -2.46
CA LEU A 686 14.12 -17.54 -3.87
C LEU A 686 12.83 -16.99 -4.50
N LYS A 687 11.70 -16.99 -3.77
CA LYS A 687 10.46 -16.33 -4.20
C LYS A 687 10.64 -14.83 -4.44
N PHE A 688 11.40 -14.16 -3.57
CA PHE A 688 11.71 -12.73 -3.71
C PHE A 688 12.59 -12.47 -4.94
N LEU A 689 13.70 -13.20 -5.09
CA LEU A 689 14.63 -13.00 -6.20
C LEU A 689 13.97 -13.29 -7.55
N ALA A 690 13.26 -14.42 -7.68
CA ALA A 690 12.51 -14.75 -8.89
C ALA A 690 11.50 -13.66 -9.25
N GLY A 691 10.80 -13.10 -8.25
CA GLY A 691 9.83 -12.04 -8.45
C GLY A 691 10.45 -10.74 -9.00
N GLY A 692 11.63 -10.34 -8.51
CA GLY A 692 12.34 -9.17 -9.05
C GLY A 692 12.99 -9.42 -10.41
N MET A 693 13.50 -10.63 -10.67
CA MET A 693 14.06 -11.01 -11.97
C MET A 693 13.04 -10.89 -13.11
N PHE A 694 11.78 -11.24 -12.85
CA PHE A 694 10.71 -11.07 -13.84
C PHE A 694 10.36 -9.60 -14.09
N LEU A 695 10.54 -8.69 -13.11
CA LEU A 695 10.38 -7.25 -13.36
C LEU A 695 11.53 -6.69 -14.21
N ILE A 696 12.78 -7.09 -13.96
CA ILE A 696 13.92 -6.72 -14.82
C ILE A 696 13.66 -7.21 -16.25
N SER A 697 13.21 -8.46 -16.40
CA SER A 697 12.88 -9.04 -17.71
C SER A 697 11.76 -8.28 -18.41
N PHE A 698 10.73 -7.79 -17.68
CA PHE A 698 9.66 -6.96 -18.25
C PHE A 698 10.16 -5.59 -18.74
N GLU A 699 11.11 -4.95 -18.06
CA GLU A 699 11.75 -3.73 -18.58
C GLU A 699 12.66 -4.06 -19.79
N VAL A 700 13.40 -5.17 -19.78
CA VAL A 700 14.25 -5.63 -20.90
C VAL A 700 13.45 -5.94 -22.16
N PHE A 701 12.30 -6.62 -22.05
CA PHE A 701 11.42 -6.88 -23.20
C PHE A 701 10.77 -5.62 -23.78
N GLN A 702 10.72 -4.51 -23.04
CA GLN A 702 10.37 -3.17 -23.54
C GLN A 702 11.59 -2.37 -24.05
N GLY A 703 12.74 -3.04 -24.27
CA GLY A 703 13.98 -2.43 -24.76
C GLY A 703 15.03 -2.10 -23.69
N GLY A 704 14.73 -2.29 -22.39
CA GLY A 704 15.73 -2.28 -21.31
C GLY A 704 16.46 -0.96 -21.05
N THR A 705 16.03 0.17 -21.62
CA THR A 705 16.80 1.44 -21.64
C THR A 705 16.97 2.14 -20.29
N ASN A 706 16.10 1.85 -19.32
CA ASN A 706 15.98 2.52 -18.02
C ASN A 706 15.25 1.62 -17.01
N ASN A 707 15.12 2.08 -15.76
CA ASN A 707 14.38 1.49 -14.63
C ASN A 707 14.86 0.12 -14.10
N TRP A 708 15.51 -0.73 -14.89
CA TRP A 708 15.94 -2.06 -14.43
C TRP A 708 17.03 -2.01 -13.35
N GLN A 709 17.91 -0.99 -13.37
CA GLN A 709 19.01 -0.80 -12.40
C GLN A 709 18.45 -0.72 -10.98
N ALA A 710 17.29 -0.08 -10.91
CA ALA A 710 16.49 0.15 -9.73
C ALA A 710 16.15 -1.19 -9.06
N HIS A 711 15.51 -2.09 -9.80
CA HIS A 711 15.13 -3.42 -9.30
C HIS A 711 16.36 -4.30 -9.04
N PHE A 712 17.37 -4.23 -9.91
CA PHE A 712 18.62 -4.98 -9.76
C PHE A 712 19.37 -4.61 -8.46
N ASN A 713 19.42 -3.34 -8.09
CA ASN A 713 20.01 -2.88 -6.83
C ASN A 713 19.34 -3.48 -5.58
N ALA A 714 18.01 -3.65 -5.59
CA ALA A 714 17.30 -4.29 -4.48
C ALA A 714 17.61 -5.80 -4.37
N LEU A 715 17.83 -6.48 -5.50
CA LEU A 715 18.19 -7.90 -5.54
C LEU A 715 19.63 -8.13 -5.07
N VAL A 716 20.58 -7.30 -5.53
CA VAL A 716 21.98 -7.38 -5.09
C VAL A 716 22.13 -7.06 -3.60
N SER A 717 21.42 -6.06 -3.07
CA SER A 717 21.42 -5.78 -1.62
C SER A 717 21.02 -7.00 -0.81
N VAL A 718 19.92 -7.67 -1.20
CA VAL A 718 19.42 -8.87 -0.51
C VAL A 718 20.37 -10.07 -0.58
N ILE A 719 21.22 -10.16 -1.60
CA ILE A 719 22.25 -11.20 -1.72
C ILE A 719 23.50 -10.87 -0.90
N LEU A 720 23.92 -9.60 -0.85
CA LEU A 720 25.07 -9.17 -0.05
C LEU A 720 24.80 -9.21 1.46
N ASP A 721 23.52 -9.21 1.86
CA ASP A 721 23.07 -9.45 3.24
C ASP A 721 23.09 -10.96 3.63
N LEU A 722 23.35 -11.89 2.70
CA LEU A 722 23.40 -13.35 2.95
C LEU A 722 24.84 -13.85 3.07
N THR A 723 25.03 -14.88 3.90
CA THR A 723 26.32 -15.55 4.11
C THR A 723 26.55 -16.70 3.12
N SER A 724 27.81 -17.12 2.95
CA SER A 724 28.15 -18.27 2.09
C SER A 724 27.51 -19.59 2.55
N SER A 725 27.12 -19.70 3.83
CA SER A 725 26.42 -20.84 4.43
C SER A 725 24.92 -20.87 4.13
N ASP A 726 24.33 -19.78 3.64
CA ASP A 726 22.89 -19.69 3.35
C ASP A 726 22.53 -20.21 1.94
N PHE A 727 23.54 -20.69 1.18
CA PHE A 727 23.41 -21.16 -0.18
C PHE A 727 23.74 -22.66 -0.29
N ASP A 728 22.72 -23.51 -0.39
CA ASP A 728 22.92 -24.95 -0.62
C ASP A 728 23.33 -25.23 -2.08
N PHE A 729 24.65 -25.36 -2.29
CA PHE A 729 25.22 -25.78 -3.57
C PHE A 729 25.49 -27.29 -3.66
N ASP A 730 25.30 -28.04 -2.59
CA ASP A 730 25.66 -29.45 -2.51
C ASP A 730 24.63 -30.36 -3.20
N ALA A 731 24.96 -31.65 -3.28
CA ALA A 731 24.06 -32.69 -3.74
C ALA A 731 23.14 -33.12 -2.59
N SER A 732 21.82 -32.90 -2.75
CA SER A 732 20.81 -33.30 -1.77
C SER A 732 20.90 -34.80 -1.45
N ASP A 733 20.68 -35.19 -0.19
CA ASP A 733 20.79 -36.58 0.27
C ASP A 733 19.67 -37.47 -0.35
N PRO A 734 20.00 -38.52 -1.14
CA PRO A 734 19.01 -39.42 -1.71
C PRO A 734 18.19 -40.25 -0.70
N SER A 735 18.57 -40.23 0.58
CA SER A 735 17.82 -40.84 1.69
C SER A 735 16.89 -39.85 2.41
N SER A 736 16.93 -38.56 2.07
CA SER A 736 16.03 -37.54 2.59
C SER A 736 14.58 -37.79 2.16
N PRO A 737 13.58 -37.67 3.05
CA PRO A 737 12.17 -37.76 2.67
C PRO A 737 11.71 -36.60 1.76
N ASP A 738 12.44 -35.47 1.78
CA ASP A 738 12.15 -34.27 1.00
C ASP A 738 13.09 -34.12 -0.23
N PHE A 739 13.81 -35.18 -0.60
CA PHE A 739 14.86 -35.20 -1.63
C PHE A 739 14.48 -34.51 -2.96
N ASP A 740 13.30 -34.82 -3.51
CA ASP A 740 12.85 -34.22 -4.79
C ASP A 740 12.54 -32.72 -4.66
N PHE A 741 12.05 -32.28 -3.50
CA PHE A 741 11.78 -30.86 -3.21
C PHE A 741 13.10 -30.09 -3.01
N GLN A 742 14.02 -30.65 -2.22
CA GLN A 742 15.36 -30.08 -1.99
C GLN A 742 16.13 -29.96 -3.32
N ARG A 743 16.19 -31.03 -4.12
CA ARG A 743 16.77 -31.05 -5.47
C ARG A 743 16.19 -29.95 -6.37
N GLY A 744 14.86 -29.83 -6.41
CA GLY A 744 14.18 -28.82 -7.22
C GLY A 744 14.51 -27.39 -6.76
N MET A 745 14.61 -27.17 -5.45
CA MET A 745 14.94 -25.86 -4.87
C MET A 745 16.41 -25.48 -5.10
N ASN A 746 17.35 -26.42 -4.99
CA ASN A 746 18.78 -26.19 -5.27
C ASN A 746 19.00 -25.91 -6.77
N THR A 747 18.18 -26.52 -7.65
CA THR A 747 18.16 -26.20 -9.09
C THR A 747 17.64 -24.78 -9.35
N ALA A 748 16.54 -24.38 -8.67
CA ALA A 748 16.01 -23.01 -8.75
C ALA A 748 17.03 -21.97 -8.24
N GLN A 749 17.71 -22.26 -7.12
CA GLN A 749 18.80 -21.43 -6.59
C GLN A 749 19.91 -21.23 -7.63
N LYS A 750 20.46 -22.32 -8.17
CA LYS A 750 21.56 -22.26 -9.14
C LYS A 750 21.15 -21.47 -10.40
N PHE A 751 19.93 -21.65 -10.91
CA PHE A 751 19.40 -20.85 -12.02
C PHE A 751 19.27 -19.36 -11.68
N ILE A 752 18.65 -19.02 -10.55
CA ILE A 752 18.40 -17.63 -10.14
C ILE A 752 19.71 -16.87 -9.87
N LEU A 753 20.69 -17.53 -9.23
CA LEU A 753 22.00 -16.94 -8.97
C LEU A 753 22.84 -16.79 -10.26
N SER A 754 22.83 -17.77 -11.18
CA SER A 754 23.45 -17.62 -12.52
C SER A 754 22.98 -16.35 -13.21
N ASN A 755 21.68 -16.12 -13.18
CA ASN A 755 20.99 -15.04 -13.86
C ASN A 755 21.31 -13.67 -13.24
N LEU A 756 21.38 -13.58 -11.91
CA LEU A 756 21.78 -12.37 -11.21
C LEU A 756 23.26 -12.03 -11.40
N VAL A 757 24.16 -13.01 -11.42
CA VAL A 757 25.58 -12.81 -11.73
C VAL A 757 25.78 -12.38 -13.18
N TRP A 758 25.02 -12.95 -14.13
CA TRP A 758 25.09 -12.56 -15.54
C TRP A 758 24.71 -11.08 -15.74
N ILE A 759 23.64 -10.63 -15.08
CA ILE A 759 23.28 -9.20 -15.06
C ILE A 759 24.37 -8.38 -14.39
N ASP A 760 24.93 -8.81 -13.26
CA ASP A 760 25.96 -8.07 -12.53
C ASP A 760 27.27 -7.87 -13.31
N ILE A 761 27.65 -8.81 -14.20
CA ILE A 761 28.85 -8.64 -15.04
C ILE A 761 28.58 -7.91 -16.36
N LEU A 762 27.35 -7.93 -16.91
CA LEU A 762 27.04 -7.24 -18.18
C LEU A 762 26.47 -5.82 -18.00
N ALA A 763 25.75 -5.56 -16.90
CA ALA A 763 25.28 -4.23 -16.50
C ALA A 763 26.35 -3.12 -16.51
N PRO A 764 27.60 -3.34 -16.02
CA PRO A 764 28.71 -2.41 -16.07
C PRO A 764 28.91 -1.63 -17.38
N LEU A 765 28.72 -2.28 -18.54
CA LEU A 765 28.88 -1.64 -19.86
C LEU A 765 27.95 -0.43 -20.05
N ALA A 766 26.77 -0.46 -19.41
CA ALA A 766 25.78 0.59 -19.48
C ALA A 766 25.75 1.49 -18.22
N THR A 767 26.16 0.99 -17.05
CA THR A 767 26.12 1.75 -15.79
C THR A 767 27.43 2.47 -15.47
N GLY A 768 28.56 2.06 -16.06
CA GLY A 768 29.90 2.53 -15.67
C GLY A 768 30.31 2.11 -14.26
N THR A 769 29.67 1.08 -13.68
CA THR A 769 29.97 0.55 -12.33
C THR A 769 30.68 -0.80 -12.43
N ALA A 770 31.53 -1.17 -11.48
CA ALA A 770 32.02 -2.54 -11.38
C ALA A 770 30.91 -3.54 -10.98
N PRO A 771 31.07 -4.84 -11.29
CA PRO A 771 30.30 -5.91 -10.64
C PRO A 771 30.45 -5.86 -9.12
N ARG A 772 29.46 -6.40 -8.39
CA ARG A 772 29.35 -6.35 -6.92
C ARG A 772 29.17 -7.72 -6.26
N LEU A 773 28.68 -8.71 -6.99
CA LEU A 773 28.48 -10.06 -6.50
C LEU A 773 29.81 -10.85 -6.47
N PRO A 774 29.96 -11.86 -5.59
CA PRO A 774 31.16 -12.70 -5.51
C PRO A 774 31.25 -13.70 -6.67
N TYR A 775 31.28 -13.19 -7.91
CA TYR A 775 31.23 -14.00 -9.12
C TYR A 775 32.42 -14.95 -9.26
N HIS A 776 33.61 -14.55 -8.81
CA HIS A 776 34.78 -15.43 -8.77
C HIS A 776 34.54 -16.68 -7.93
N ASP A 777 34.00 -16.53 -6.72
CA ASP A 777 33.86 -17.65 -5.78
C ASP A 777 32.88 -18.69 -6.33
N TRP A 778 31.74 -18.24 -6.86
CA TRP A 778 30.71 -19.13 -7.37
C TRP A 778 31.04 -19.74 -8.75
N LEU A 779 31.75 -19.02 -9.62
CA LEU A 779 32.10 -19.50 -10.97
C LEU A 779 33.39 -20.32 -11.01
N ASN A 780 34.39 -20.05 -10.15
CA ASN A 780 35.60 -20.86 -10.07
C ASN A 780 35.39 -22.18 -9.31
N ALA A 781 34.53 -22.19 -8.28
CA ALA A 781 34.20 -23.42 -7.54
C ALA A 781 33.36 -24.42 -8.36
N GLY A 782 32.77 -24.00 -9.49
CA GLY A 782 31.83 -24.82 -10.27
C GLY A 782 30.43 -24.92 -9.64
N ASN A 783 30.17 -24.19 -8.55
CA ASN A 783 28.86 -24.11 -7.87
C ASN A 783 27.75 -23.60 -8.81
N ILE A 784 28.13 -22.75 -9.77
CA ILE A 784 27.30 -22.18 -10.82
C ILE A 784 27.94 -22.48 -12.19
N ASP A 785 27.15 -22.93 -13.16
CA ASP A 785 27.55 -23.16 -14.56
C ASP A 785 26.78 -22.21 -15.47
N MET A 786 27.45 -21.17 -15.97
CA MET A 786 26.88 -20.19 -16.89
C MET A 786 26.53 -20.79 -18.24
N SER A 787 27.21 -21.85 -18.67
CA SER A 787 27.00 -22.43 -20.00
C SER A 787 25.66 -23.17 -20.09
N ARG A 788 25.15 -23.67 -18.97
CA ARG A 788 23.81 -24.28 -18.86
C ARG A 788 22.65 -23.28 -18.91
N VAL A 789 22.89 -21.98 -18.69
CA VAL A 789 21.83 -20.96 -18.60
C VAL A 789 21.94 -19.92 -19.71
N MET A 790 23.17 -19.44 -19.98
CA MET A 790 23.48 -18.33 -20.89
C MET A 790 24.39 -18.75 -22.05
N GLY A 791 24.71 -20.05 -22.19
CA GLY A 791 25.53 -20.60 -23.27
C GLY A 791 27.04 -20.27 -23.20
N CYS A 792 27.42 -19.14 -22.59
CA CYS A 792 28.82 -18.74 -22.39
C CYS A 792 29.47 -19.49 -21.23
N SER A 793 30.74 -19.88 -21.37
CA SER A 793 31.52 -20.54 -20.33
C SER A 793 31.85 -19.63 -19.14
N ASN A 794 32.08 -20.23 -17.96
CA ASN A 794 32.49 -19.52 -16.75
C ASN A 794 33.79 -18.72 -16.94
N CYS A 795 34.80 -19.27 -17.61
CA CYS A 795 36.10 -18.60 -17.76
C CYS A 795 36.02 -17.31 -18.59
N ILE A 796 35.22 -17.28 -19.65
CA ILE A 796 34.97 -16.07 -20.43
C ILE A 796 34.09 -15.08 -19.66
N MET A 797 33.08 -15.56 -18.92
CA MET A 797 32.23 -14.68 -18.11
C MET A 797 33.01 -14.02 -16.95
N ILE A 798 33.93 -14.74 -16.31
CA ILE A 798 34.88 -14.19 -15.33
C ILE A 798 35.77 -13.12 -15.99
N ALA A 799 36.34 -13.40 -17.17
CA ALA A 799 37.19 -12.42 -17.87
C ALA A 799 36.43 -11.15 -18.28
N ILE A 800 35.13 -11.26 -18.60
CA ILE A 800 34.26 -10.09 -18.83
C ILE A 800 34.03 -9.31 -17.53
N GLY A 801 33.73 -10.00 -16.42
CA GLY A 801 33.60 -9.36 -15.10
C GLY A 801 34.86 -8.59 -14.67
N ASP A 802 36.04 -9.20 -14.86
CA ASP A 802 37.33 -8.59 -14.57
C ASP A 802 37.62 -7.37 -15.44
N MET A 803 37.32 -7.45 -16.74
CA MET A 803 37.45 -6.34 -17.68
C MET A 803 36.54 -5.16 -17.29
N MET A 804 35.31 -5.44 -16.87
CA MET A 804 34.37 -4.43 -16.38
C MET A 804 34.78 -3.86 -15.02
N ALA A 805 35.41 -4.65 -14.15
CA ALA A 805 36.02 -4.18 -12.91
C ALA A 805 37.33 -3.41 -13.12
N LEU A 806 38.01 -3.58 -14.27
CA LEU A 806 39.22 -2.87 -14.65
C LEU A 806 38.93 -1.48 -15.24
N ASP A 807 37.84 -1.31 -16.00
CA ASP A 807 37.37 -0.03 -16.56
C ASP A 807 37.37 1.10 -15.50
N LEU A 808 36.72 0.88 -14.35
CA LEU A 808 36.75 1.84 -13.23
C LEU A 808 38.14 2.06 -12.62
N LYS A 809 38.99 1.02 -12.59
CA LYS A 809 40.34 1.11 -11.98
C LYS A 809 41.33 1.84 -12.89
N ALA A 810 41.09 1.84 -14.20
CA ALA A 810 41.95 2.46 -15.20
C ALA A 810 42.15 3.97 -15.01
N ILE A 811 41.20 4.63 -14.33
CA ILE A 811 41.25 6.06 -13.96
C ILE A 811 42.31 6.34 -12.87
N ILE A 812 42.62 5.34 -12.03
CA ILE A 812 43.41 5.50 -10.79
C ILE A 812 44.78 4.79 -10.88
N VAL A 813 44.87 3.72 -11.68
CA VAL A 813 46.06 2.86 -11.83
C VAL A 813 47.03 3.46 -12.86
N ASP A 814 48.34 3.29 -12.64
CA ASP A 814 49.35 3.76 -13.59
C ASP A 814 49.31 3.00 -14.93
N SER A 815 49.74 3.65 -16.01
CA SER A 815 49.69 3.08 -17.37
C SER A 815 50.50 1.79 -17.54
N GLY A 816 51.52 1.53 -16.71
CA GLY A 816 52.30 0.29 -16.74
C GLY A 816 51.53 -0.87 -16.11
N THR A 817 51.01 -0.68 -14.91
CA THR A 817 50.18 -1.67 -14.22
C THR A 817 48.87 -1.94 -14.97
N LEU A 818 48.23 -0.90 -15.52
CA LEU A 818 47.03 -1.03 -16.35
C LEU A 818 47.31 -1.82 -17.62
N LYS A 819 48.46 -1.61 -18.27
CA LYS A 819 48.86 -2.43 -19.43
C LYS A 819 49.05 -3.90 -19.04
N ILE A 820 49.72 -4.21 -17.93
CA ILE A 820 49.92 -5.60 -17.47
C ILE A 820 48.57 -6.30 -17.24
N ALA A 821 47.58 -5.61 -16.68
CA ALA A 821 46.23 -6.14 -16.49
C ALA A 821 45.48 -6.38 -17.82
N ILE A 822 45.68 -5.52 -18.83
CA ILE A 822 45.13 -5.68 -20.18
C ILE A 822 45.80 -6.86 -20.91
N ASP A 823 47.12 -6.98 -20.85
CA ASP A 823 47.89 -8.06 -21.48
C ASP A 823 47.51 -9.45 -20.86
N ASP A 824 47.26 -9.52 -19.55
CA ASP A 824 46.73 -10.71 -18.86
C ASP A 824 45.29 -11.05 -19.29
N LEU A 825 44.39 -10.06 -19.35
CA LEU A 825 43.01 -10.26 -19.78
C LEU A 825 42.93 -10.73 -21.23
N GLU A 826 43.70 -10.12 -22.15
CA GLU A 826 43.78 -10.55 -23.54
C GLU A 826 44.22 -12.01 -23.61
N LYS A 827 45.25 -12.39 -22.85
CA LYS A 827 45.71 -13.77 -22.79
C LYS A 827 44.62 -14.71 -22.27
N ARG A 828 43.97 -14.41 -21.14
CA ARG A 828 42.92 -15.26 -20.57
C ARG A 828 41.71 -15.43 -21.49
N ILE A 829 41.34 -14.40 -22.24
CA ILE A 829 40.27 -14.48 -23.24
C ILE A 829 40.70 -15.35 -24.43
N ARG A 830 41.97 -15.26 -24.89
CA ARG A 830 42.51 -16.12 -25.96
C ARG A 830 42.64 -17.59 -25.53
N ASP A 831 43.25 -17.85 -24.38
CA ASP A 831 43.36 -19.18 -23.78
C ASP A 831 41.96 -19.81 -23.61
N GLY A 832 40.94 -18.99 -23.26
CA GLY A 832 39.54 -19.40 -23.16
C GLY A 832 38.82 -19.65 -24.50
N ILE A 833 39.20 -18.96 -25.58
CA ILE A 833 38.72 -19.26 -26.95
C ILE A 833 39.27 -20.61 -27.40
N ASP A 834 40.58 -20.83 -27.25
CA ASP A 834 41.23 -22.07 -27.68
C ASP A 834 40.68 -23.29 -26.89
N ALA A 835 40.47 -23.13 -25.58
CA ALA A 835 39.82 -24.16 -24.74
C ALA A 835 38.32 -24.38 -25.04
N ALA A 836 37.62 -23.38 -25.60
CA ALA A 836 36.25 -23.57 -26.08
C ALA A 836 36.24 -24.32 -27.42
N LEU A 837 37.17 -24.02 -28.32
CA LEU A 837 37.27 -24.61 -29.66
C LEU A 837 37.83 -26.04 -29.64
N ASP A 838 38.64 -26.42 -28.65
CA ASP A 838 39.20 -27.77 -28.54
C ASP A 838 38.13 -28.89 -28.53
N GLY A 839 38.46 -30.00 -29.20
CA GLY A 839 37.59 -31.16 -29.36
C GLY A 839 37.29 -31.92 -28.07
N GLY A 840 38.10 -31.76 -27.01
CA GLY A 840 37.88 -32.36 -25.69
C GLY A 840 36.95 -31.57 -24.77
N SER A 841 36.47 -30.39 -25.20
CA SER A 841 35.64 -29.51 -24.36
C SER A 841 34.28 -30.14 -24.01
N LEU A 842 33.86 -30.00 -22.74
CA LEU A 842 32.55 -30.46 -22.24
C LEU A 842 31.38 -29.57 -22.70
N LEU A 843 31.65 -28.47 -23.39
CA LEU A 843 30.65 -27.54 -23.91
C LEU A 843 29.88 -28.16 -25.10
N THR A 844 28.57 -27.91 -25.17
CA THR A 844 27.77 -28.23 -26.36
C THR A 844 28.25 -27.42 -27.58
N PRO A 845 27.97 -27.84 -28.82
CA PRO A 845 28.31 -27.04 -30.02
C PRO A 845 27.72 -25.63 -30.00
N THR A 846 26.51 -25.48 -29.43
CA THR A 846 25.88 -24.18 -29.16
C THR A 846 26.70 -23.37 -28.17
N ASN A 847 27.06 -23.96 -27.02
CA ASN A 847 27.80 -23.28 -25.96
C ASN A 847 29.21 -22.85 -26.42
N ARG A 848 29.91 -23.70 -27.19
CA ARG A 848 31.17 -23.36 -27.87
C ARG A 848 31.01 -22.11 -28.75
N SER A 849 29.95 -22.09 -29.56
CA SER A 849 29.67 -20.98 -30.50
C SER A 849 29.35 -19.67 -29.78
N VAL A 850 28.49 -19.72 -28.75
CA VAL A 850 28.13 -18.56 -27.92
C VAL A 850 29.35 -18.06 -27.12
N THR A 851 30.13 -18.97 -26.53
CA THR A 851 31.38 -18.64 -25.80
C THR A 851 32.38 -17.93 -26.71
N HIS A 852 32.59 -18.42 -27.94
CA HIS A 852 33.50 -17.80 -28.91
C HIS A 852 33.02 -16.39 -29.33
N LEU A 853 31.71 -16.19 -29.49
CA LEU A 853 31.14 -14.88 -29.80
C LEU A 853 31.31 -13.88 -28.65
N PHE A 854 30.97 -14.26 -27.40
CA PHE A 854 31.17 -13.42 -26.22
C PHE A 854 32.65 -13.10 -25.99
N ALA A 855 33.55 -14.07 -26.13
CA ALA A 855 34.99 -13.85 -25.99
C ALA A 855 35.56 -12.90 -27.05
N THR A 856 35.14 -13.03 -28.31
CA THR A 856 35.64 -12.17 -29.39
C THR A 856 35.09 -10.75 -29.27
N ALA A 857 33.85 -10.57 -28.79
CA ALA A 857 33.33 -9.25 -28.43
C ALA A 857 34.01 -8.66 -27.18
N ALA A 858 34.39 -9.48 -26.20
CA ALA A 858 35.18 -9.04 -25.06
C ALA A 858 36.55 -8.46 -25.48
N LEU A 859 37.23 -9.05 -26.47
CA LEU A 859 38.44 -8.46 -27.06
C LEU A 859 38.18 -7.08 -27.68
N VAL A 860 37.05 -6.87 -28.37
CA VAL A 860 36.67 -5.53 -28.89
C VAL A 860 36.57 -4.52 -27.74
N GLN A 861 35.88 -4.86 -26.65
CA GLN A 861 35.73 -3.96 -25.50
C GLN A 861 37.06 -3.71 -24.78
N LEU A 862 37.92 -4.73 -24.64
CA LEU A 862 39.24 -4.63 -24.01
C LEU A 862 40.17 -3.70 -24.80
N TYR A 863 40.22 -3.84 -26.12
CA TYR A 863 40.99 -2.96 -27.01
C TYR A 863 40.40 -1.54 -27.07
N THR A 864 39.08 -1.40 -26.90
CA THR A 864 38.44 -0.09 -26.77
C THR A 864 38.90 0.62 -25.49
N LEU A 865 38.83 -0.06 -24.33
CA LEU A 865 39.33 0.44 -23.04
C LEU A 865 40.83 0.82 -23.10
N ALA A 866 41.65 -0.03 -23.73
CA ALA A 866 43.08 0.23 -23.92
C ALA A 866 43.33 1.48 -24.79
N SER A 867 42.60 1.63 -25.90
CA SER A 867 42.72 2.78 -26.80
C SER A 867 42.22 4.08 -26.17
N GLU A 868 41.19 4.04 -25.31
CA GLU A 868 40.72 5.20 -24.55
C GLU A 868 41.78 5.70 -23.55
N HIS A 869 42.58 4.79 -22.99
CA HIS A 869 43.70 5.10 -22.09
C HIS A 869 45.06 5.24 -22.81
N ASN A 870 45.07 5.32 -24.15
CA ASN A 870 46.27 5.45 -25.00
C ASN A 870 47.31 4.33 -24.83
N ILE A 871 46.90 3.14 -24.39
CA ILE A 871 47.76 1.97 -24.23
C ILE A 871 47.96 1.26 -25.56
N THR A 872 49.20 0.83 -25.82
CA THR A 872 49.56 0.09 -27.04
C THR A 872 48.98 -1.34 -27.01
N SER A 873 47.82 -1.50 -27.64
CA SER A 873 47.10 -2.76 -27.88
C SER A 873 46.80 -2.96 -29.38
N PRO A 874 46.26 -4.11 -29.80
CA PRO A 874 45.62 -4.26 -31.11
C PRO A 874 44.45 -3.27 -31.31
N ASP A 875 44.16 -2.92 -32.56
CA ASP A 875 43.06 -2.02 -32.94
C ASP A 875 41.68 -2.69 -32.68
N PRO A 876 40.76 -2.08 -31.92
CA PRO A 876 39.41 -2.62 -31.70
C PRO A 876 38.65 -2.88 -33.01
N HIS A 877 38.85 -2.09 -34.07
CA HIS A 877 38.19 -2.30 -35.36
C HIS A 877 38.67 -3.59 -36.06
N SER A 878 39.92 -4.01 -35.83
CA SER A 878 40.43 -5.30 -36.30
C SER A 878 39.75 -6.48 -35.60
N ALA A 879 39.42 -6.34 -34.30
CA ALA A 879 38.69 -7.36 -33.55
C ALA A 879 37.21 -7.48 -33.98
N VAL A 880 36.57 -6.37 -34.38
CA VAL A 880 35.19 -6.42 -34.91
C VAL A 880 35.10 -7.30 -36.17
N SER A 881 36.14 -7.32 -37.01
CA SER A 881 36.17 -8.19 -38.20
C SER A 881 36.22 -9.68 -37.83
N ARG A 882 36.84 -10.04 -36.69
CA ARG A 882 36.77 -11.40 -36.13
C ARG A 882 35.39 -11.73 -35.56
N VAL A 883 34.66 -10.75 -35.01
CA VAL A 883 33.27 -10.96 -34.59
C VAL A 883 32.37 -11.24 -35.79
N VAL A 884 32.56 -10.55 -36.92
CA VAL A 884 31.86 -10.85 -38.19
C VAL A 884 32.18 -12.26 -38.67
N GLU A 885 33.45 -12.67 -38.66
CA GLU A 885 33.86 -14.05 -39.00
C GLU A 885 33.20 -15.10 -38.09
N VAL A 886 33.07 -14.84 -36.78
CA VAL A 886 32.35 -15.74 -35.86
C VAL A 886 30.86 -15.79 -36.19
N LEU A 887 30.22 -14.63 -36.44
CA LEU A 887 28.79 -14.54 -36.78
C LEU A 887 28.45 -15.30 -38.07
N ASP A 888 29.27 -15.17 -39.13
CA ASP A 888 29.09 -15.88 -40.40
C ASP A 888 29.27 -17.41 -40.27
N ASN A 889 30.00 -17.87 -39.24
CA ASN A 889 30.22 -19.29 -38.95
C ASN A 889 29.28 -19.86 -37.86
N LEU A 890 28.31 -19.10 -37.35
CA LEU A 890 27.37 -19.61 -36.35
C LEU A 890 26.42 -20.68 -36.94
N PRO A 891 26.18 -21.80 -36.22
CA PRO A 891 25.15 -22.75 -36.60
C PRO A 891 23.75 -22.08 -36.66
N PRO A 892 22.89 -22.41 -37.64
CA PRO A 892 21.63 -21.70 -37.89
C PRO A 892 20.56 -21.88 -36.79
N HIS A 893 20.82 -22.71 -35.79
CA HIS A 893 19.97 -22.88 -34.60
C HIS A 893 20.41 -22.02 -33.39
N VAL A 894 21.50 -21.26 -33.49
CA VAL A 894 21.95 -20.34 -32.43
C VAL A 894 21.17 -19.04 -32.51
N SER A 895 20.34 -18.76 -31.48
CA SER A 895 19.51 -17.56 -31.45
C SER A 895 20.34 -16.30 -31.14
N LEU A 896 20.60 -15.49 -32.16
CA LEU A 896 21.25 -14.18 -32.03
C LEU A 896 20.48 -13.21 -31.12
N ARG A 897 19.18 -13.43 -30.93
CA ARG A 897 18.32 -12.64 -30.03
C ARG A 897 18.72 -12.76 -28.54
N GLY A 898 19.39 -13.85 -28.15
CA GLY A 898 20.02 -14.01 -26.84
C GLY A 898 21.47 -13.52 -26.75
N THR A 899 21.95 -12.76 -27.75
CA THR A 899 23.32 -12.22 -27.79
C THR A 899 23.39 -10.69 -28.03
N PRO A 900 22.55 -9.86 -27.39
CA PRO A 900 22.52 -8.42 -27.64
C PRO A 900 23.81 -7.71 -27.18
N TRP A 901 24.48 -8.19 -26.13
CA TRP A 901 25.73 -7.59 -25.63
C TRP A 901 26.89 -7.75 -26.65
N PRO A 902 27.23 -8.96 -27.15
CA PRO A 902 28.24 -9.10 -28.19
C PRO A 902 27.95 -8.30 -29.47
N LEU A 903 26.69 -8.31 -29.91
CA LEU A 903 26.25 -7.57 -31.09
C LEU A 903 26.41 -6.05 -30.90
N CYS A 904 26.05 -5.51 -29.74
CA CYS A 904 26.16 -4.08 -29.46
C CYS A 904 27.59 -3.60 -29.31
N VAL A 905 28.44 -4.35 -28.58
CA VAL A 905 29.86 -4.03 -28.41
C VAL A 905 30.58 -4.01 -29.76
N ALA A 906 30.46 -5.09 -30.53
CA ALA A 906 31.14 -5.22 -31.82
C ALA A 906 30.56 -4.29 -32.88
N GLY A 907 29.23 -4.23 -32.98
CA GLY A 907 28.54 -3.43 -33.97
C GLY A 907 28.73 -1.93 -33.73
N SER A 908 28.76 -1.44 -32.48
CA SER A 908 29.04 -0.02 -32.20
C SER A 908 30.43 0.37 -32.70
N MET A 909 31.43 -0.51 -32.51
CA MET A 909 32.81 -0.31 -32.98
C MET A 909 33.03 -0.67 -34.46
N ALA A 910 31.99 -1.03 -35.22
CA ALA A 910 32.14 -1.31 -36.65
C ALA A 910 32.47 -0.05 -37.46
N LEU A 911 33.33 -0.21 -38.48
CA LEU A 911 33.57 0.76 -39.55
C LEU A 911 32.99 0.21 -40.86
N PRO A 912 32.71 1.03 -41.90
CA PRO A 912 32.34 0.52 -43.21
C PRO A 912 33.48 -0.34 -43.79
N PRO A 913 33.22 -1.56 -44.32
CA PRO A 913 31.92 -2.11 -44.69
C PRO A 913 31.15 -2.83 -43.56
N ASN A 914 31.78 -3.14 -42.43
CA ASN A 914 31.17 -3.90 -41.32
C ASN A 914 29.94 -3.19 -40.72
N GLU A 915 29.85 -1.86 -40.75
CA GLU A 915 28.60 -1.14 -40.42
C GLU A 915 27.40 -1.69 -41.21
N GLN A 916 27.54 -1.89 -42.53
CA GLN A 916 26.47 -2.41 -43.38
C GLN A 916 26.19 -3.90 -43.12
N TYR A 917 27.16 -4.66 -42.61
CA TYR A 917 26.94 -6.04 -42.17
C TYR A 917 26.01 -6.08 -40.96
N PHE A 918 26.32 -5.32 -39.90
CA PHE A 918 25.48 -5.23 -38.70
C PHE A 918 24.11 -4.63 -39.00
N ASP A 919 24.03 -3.60 -39.86
CA ASP A 919 22.80 -2.99 -40.34
C ASP A 919 21.89 -4.02 -41.04
N ASN A 920 22.44 -4.80 -41.99
CA ASN A 920 21.72 -5.88 -42.67
C ASN A 920 21.31 -7.01 -41.72
N LEU A 921 22.16 -7.36 -40.74
CA LEU A 921 21.92 -8.44 -39.78
C LEU A 921 20.78 -8.09 -38.82
N LEU A 922 20.83 -6.91 -38.21
CA LEU A 922 19.83 -6.45 -37.25
C LEU A 922 18.49 -6.13 -37.93
N THR A 923 18.52 -5.56 -39.14
CA THR A 923 17.30 -5.40 -39.96
C THR A 923 16.63 -6.75 -40.19
N LYS A 924 17.37 -7.81 -40.58
CA LYS A 924 16.80 -9.17 -40.74
C LYS A 924 16.25 -9.76 -39.42
N LEU A 925 16.94 -9.54 -38.30
CA LEU A 925 16.48 -10.00 -36.98
C LEU A 925 15.21 -9.26 -36.51
N MET A 926 14.98 -8.05 -37.02
CA MET A 926 13.80 -7.22 -36.78
C MET A 926 12.68 -7.39 -37.84
N ASP A 927 12.95 -7.99 -39.00
CA ASP A 927 11.99 -8.23 -40.09
C ASP A 927 11.02 -9.40 -39.78
N HIS A 928 10.88 -9.77 -38.52
CA HIS A 928 9.98 -10.81 -38.00
C HIS A 928 9.13 -10.21 -36.87
N ALA A 929 7.91 -10.74 -36.64
CA ALA A 929 6.86 -10.14 -35.80
C ALA A 929 7.19 -9.97 -34.29
N GLU A 930 8.42 -10.27 -33.89
CA GLU A 930 8.99 -10.09 -32.56
C GLU A 930 9.94 -8.86 -32.48
N ALA A 931 9.82 -7.90 -33.40
CA ALA A 931 10.71 -6.73 -33.48
C ALA A 931 10.74 -5.91 -32.18
N ASP A 932 9.56 -5.67 -31.60
CA ASP A 932 9.35 -4.88 -30.37
C ASP A 932 9.34 -5.74 -29.09
N PHE A 933 9.83 -6.99 -29.15
CA PHE A 933 9.89 -7.93 -28.01
C PHE A 933 11.32 -8.46 -27.80
N THR A 934 12.26 -7.55 -27.53
CA THR A 934 13.64 -7.79 -27.02
C THR A 934 14.35 -6.44 -26.90
N ASN A 935 15.55 -6.41 -26.30
CA ASN A 935 16.47 -5.26 -26.35
C ASN A 935 17.28 -5.15 -27.66
N CYS A 936 17.10 -6.04 -28.64
CA CYS A 936 17.82 -6.02 -29.92
C CYS A 936 17.61 -4.72 -30.72
N GLY A 937 16.39 -4.15 -30.71
CA GLY A 937 16.13 -2.83 -31.31
C GLY A 937 16.83 -1.68 -30.59
N THR A 938 16.99 -1.78 -29.26
CA THR A 938 17.79 -0.83 -28.47
C THR A 938 19.27 -0.96 -28.82
N ALA A 939 19.80 -2.18 -28.90
CA ALA A 939 21.18 -2.43 -29.31
C ALA A 939 21.47 -1.83 -30.69
N TYR A 940 20.60 -2.07 -31.68
CA TYR A 940 20.72 -1.47 -33.02
C TYR A 940 20.67 0.07 -32.98
N SER A 941 19.82 0.66 -32.15
CA SER A 941 19.75 2.12 -31.96
C SER A 941 21.06 2.70 -31.39
N VAL A 942 21.70 2.01 -30.44
CA VAL A 942 23.00 2.38 -29.87
C VAL A 942 24.11 2.31 -30.93
N MET A 943 24.11 1.26 -31.75
CA MET A 943 25.06 1.11 -32.86
C MET A 943 24.89 2.22 -33.91
N GLN A 944 23.66 2.48 -34.36
CA GLN A 944 23.34 3.56 -35.29
C GLN A 944 23.80 4.93 -34.78
N ASN A 945 23.64 5.21 -33.48
CA ASN A 945 24.11 6.46 -32.90
C ASN A 945 25.64 6.53 -32.83
N ALA A 946 26.34 5.43 -32.50
CA ALA A 946 27.81 5.37 -32.53
C ALA A 946 28.36 5.68 -33.94
N TRP A 947 27.80 5.06 -34.98
CA TRP A 947 28.18 5.31 -36.38
C TRP A 947 27.93 6.76 -36.81
N LYS A 948 26.79 7.33 -36.38
CA LYS A 948 26.36 8.71 -36.66
C LYS A 948 27.24 9.76 -35.97
N GLN A 949 27.64 9.53 -34.72
CA GLN A 949 28.48 10.45 -33.97
C GLN A 949 29.97 10.33 -34.39
N ARG A 950 30.46 9.13 -34.70
CA ARG A 950 31.79 8.92 -35.34
C ARG A 950 31.92 9.66 -36.68
N ARG A 951 30.84 9.75 -37.46
CA ARG A 951 30.78 10.57 -38.69
C ARG A 951 30.82 12.09 -38.46
N ARG A 952 30.62 12.57 -37.23
CA ARG A 952 30.65 13.99 -36.85
C ARG A 952 31.96 14.36 -36.14
N ASP A 953 32.43 13.49 -35.28
CA ASP A 953 33.73 13.60 -34.60
C ASP A 953 34.51 12.28 -34.80
N PRO A 954 35.35 12.21 -35.86
CA PRO A 954 36.24 11.08 -36.09
C PRO A 954 37.47 11.06 -35.18
N SER A 955 37.69 12.08 -34.35
CA SER A 955 38.84 12.15 -33.43
C SER A 955 38.58 11.46 -32.10
N ARG A 956 37.30 11.29 -31.74
CA ARG A 956 36.85 10.60 -30.54
C ARG A 956 36.45 9.16 -30.86
N ILE A 957 36.78 8.24 -29.96
CA ILE A 957 36.22 6.88 -29.94
C ILE A 957 34.71 6.98 -29.65
N TRP A 958 33.95 6.05 -30.22
CA TRP A 958 32.50 5.95 -30.01
C TRP A 958 32.13 4.49 -29.74
N SER A 959 32.36 4.09 -28.48
CA SER A 959 32.01 2.78 -27.95
C SER A 959 30.50 2.65 -27.67
N ALA A 960 30.03 1.43 -27.39
CA ALA A 960 28.64 1.20 -27.01
C ALA A 960 28.26 2.01 -25.76
N ARG A 961 29.17 2.11 -24.78
CA ARG A 961 29.02 2.92 -23.56
C ARG A 961 28.87 4.41 -23.88
N GLN A 962 29.81 5.00 -24.63
CA GLN A 962 29.76 6.42 -24.99
C GLN A 962 28.54 6.78 -25.84
N SER A 963 28.07 5.86 -26.68
CA SER A 963 26.83 6.03 -27.44
C SER A 963 25.59 6.00 -26.55
N MET A 964 25.53 5.12 -25.55
CA MET A 964 24.46 5.13 -24.53
C MET A 964 24.47 6.40 -23.67
N GLU A 965 25.66 6.86 -23.26
CA GLU A 965 25.85 8.12 -22.52
C GLU A 965 25.37 9.35 -23.32
N ASP A 966 25.72 9.45 -24.62
CA ASP A 966 25.25 10.50 -25.54
C ASP A 966 23.74 10.44 -25.82
N MET A 967 23.16 9.24 -25.85
CA MET A 967 21.71 9.02 -25.95
C MET A 967 20.95 9.27 -24.63
N GLY A 968 21.64 9.41 -23.49
CA GLY A 968 21.01 9.55 -22.18
C GLY A 968 20.26 8.29 -21.72
N ILE A 969 20.71 7.10 -22.13
CA ILE A 969 20.12 5.81 -21.75
C ILE A 969 21.14 4.92 -21.05
N CYS A 970 20.66 3.89 -20.35
CA CYS A 970 21.49 2.89 -19.69
C CYS A 970 20.84 1.53 -19.95
N ALA A 971 21.14 0.92 -21.10
CA ALA A 971 20.44 -0.26 -21.60
C ALA A 971 20.98 -1.57 -21.01
N LEU A 972 20.12 -2.41 -20.43
CA LEU A 972 20.50 -3.77 -20.06
C LEU A 972 20.48 -4.68 -21.29
N LEU A 973 21.68 -5.02 -21.74
CA LEU A 973 21.94 -5.89 -22.89
C LEU A 973 22.12 -7.33 -22.40
N ILE A 974 21.01 -8.04 -22.25
CA ILE A 974 20.91 -9.47 -21.92
C ILE A 974 19.97 -10.17 -22.88
#